data_AF-A0A9D7NL61-F1
#
_entry.id   AF-A0A9D7NL61-F1
#
_cell.length_a   1.000
_cell.length_b   1.000
_cell.length_c   1.000
_cell.angle_alpha   90.00
_cell.angle_beta   90.00
_cell.angle_gamma   90.00
#
_symmetry.space_group_name_H-M   'P 1'
#
loop_
_entity.id
_entity.type
_entity.pdbx_description
1 polymer ?
#
loop_
_entity_poly.entity_id
_entity_poly.type
_entity_poly.pdbx_seq_one_letter_code
_entity_poly.pdbx_strand_id
1 'polypeptide(L)'
;MFKRTPRARFVGAQAALLLLAAGSAHADVFINEFHYDNSGTDANEKVEIIAPAGTSLAGWKVYLYNGSGGTSYLTVNLSGTTANQCGGHGTVVANITGAQNGAPDGIALVNASGTLVQFLSYEGTFTGSGGPASGVLSTRVPVSETGTQPSTYSLQLAGTGNKASDFTWQAVRTSSWGACNTGQTLSGGGTDAAPTLSSSTPASGATGVAVNSNISLTFSEAVTVTGSWATLSCSSSGSHPFAVSGGPTTFTLNPNTDFGNSETCTLTLTAANILDQDGTATPMAANVTRSFTTVAGGGGGTTLSNGVAKTGLAAATGASLSYTLSVPAGATNLSFVMSGGTGDADMYVRFGSAPTTATYDCRPYKTGNAETCTFAAPSAGTWYVMLSAYTSFSGVSLLPSYSTGVADVAPTLSSCTPASGATNVAINSDISLTFSEAVTVTGSWYSLTCASSGSHAAAVSGGPTTFTLNPTVDFGNLETCTLTLVAANIVDQDGTANAMAANVSRSFTTSAAASGYYASVNAGSAATLRSTLHPVIDDHTKIPYTASTTDTWDVLNVADQDPLNSSRVLDIYKNTSYAKATGGNDFYNREHTWPNSLGFPNDGSTNYAYTDLHMLMISDISYNSTRSNKPYDNCTSGCTSLATATYNGAGGASDPNLSSSSVFQVWSKVKGNVARAMFYMDIRYEGGSHGVSGAAEPDLRLTDNLSEVVMTGTNASVAYMGKLSTLIQWHLADPVDAAEQLRNDVIETYQGNRNPFIDHPEWVVCLYQGVCN
;
A
#
# COMPACT_ATOMS: atom_id res chain seq x y z
N MET A 1 27.10 22.06 -63.70
CA MET A 1 25.79 21.46 -63.34
C MET A 1 25.98 20.60 -62.09
N PHE A 2 25.37 21.02 -60.97
CA PHE A 2 25.13 20.34 -59.67
C PHE A 2 26.08 19.21 -59.20
N LYS A 3 26.98 19.50 -58.25
CA LYS A 3 26.86 19.27 -56.79
C LYS A 3 26.62 17.80 -56.37
N ARG A 4 27.67 17.16 -55.85
CA ARG A 4 27.57 16.10 -54.82
C ARG A 4 28.53 16.43 -53.68
N THR A 5 27.97 16.65 -52.49
CA THR A 5 28.68 16.74 -51.21
C THR A 5 28.14 15.60 -50.34
N PRO A 6 28.96 14.83 -49.62
CA PRO A 6 28.46 13.76 -48.75
C PRO A 6 27.95 14.38 -47.44
N ARG A 7 26.72 14.07 -47.04
CA ARG A 7 26.21 14.38 -45.70
C ARG A 7 26.61 13.24 -44.75
N ALA A 8 27.32 13.62 -43.69
CA ALA A 8 27.60 12.80 -42.52
C ALA A 8 26.29 12.38 -41.83
N ARG A 9 26.27 11.13 -41.35
CA ARG A 9 25.23 10.61 -40.45
C ARG A 9 25.32 11.34 -39.11
N PHE A 10 24.28 12.09 -38.75
CA PHE A 10 23.97 12.42 -37.36
C PHE A 10 22.91 11.42 -36.88
N VAL A 11 23.28 10.60 -35.91
CA VAL A 11 22.36 9.82 -35.09
C VAL A 11 21.82 10.79 -34.03
N GLY A 12 20.59 11.26 -34.23
CA GLY A 12 19.84 11.99 -33.22
C GLY A 12 18.91 11.00 -32.52
N ALA A 13 19.26 10.59 -31.30
CA ALA A 13 18.33 9.92 -30.40
C ALA A 13 17.23 10.92 -30.01
N GLN A 14 16.00 10.69 -30.46
CA GLN A 14 14.84 11.37 -29.90
C GLN A 14 14.50 10.69 -28.58
N ALA A 15 14.85 11.33 -27.47
CA ALA A 15 14.30 11.01 -26.17
C ALA A 15 12.82 11.40 -26.17
N ALA A 16 11.94 10.40 -26.09
CA ALA A 16 10.53 10.62 -25.82
C ALA A 16 10.40 11.18 -24.40
N LEU A 17 9.92 12.42 -24.30
CA LEU A 17 9.61 13.09 -23.04
C LEU A 17 8.36 12.41 -22.46
N LEU A 18 8.56 11.46 -21.54
CA LEU A 18 7.49 10.92 -20.71
C LEU A 18 7.04 12.06 -19.78
N LEU A 19 5.90 12.70 -20.09
CA LEU A 19 5.20 13.51 -19.11
C LEU A 19 4.64 12.55 -18.06
N LEU A 20 5.38 12.37 -16.96
CA LEU A 20 4.82 11.89 -15.71
C LEU A 20 3.85 12.97 -15.22
N ALA A 21 2.56 12.77 -15.48
CA ALA A 21 1.52 13.47 -14.75
C ALA A 21 1.58 12.95 -13.31
N ALA A 22 2.29 13.66 -12.43
CA ALA A 22 2.17 13.47 -11.00
C ALA A 22 0.71 13.67 -10.63
N GLY A 23 0.04 12.59 -10.23
CA GLY A 23 -1.23 12.70 -9.52
C GLY A 23 -0.94 13.45 -8.22
N SER A 24 -1.31 14.73 -8.17
CA SER A 24 -1.34 15.48 -6.93
C SER A 24 -2.31 14.75 -6.00
N ALA A 25 -1.78 14.21 -4.91
CA ALA A 25 -2.58 13.77 -3.78
C ALA A 25 -3.24 15.02 -3.21
N HIS A 26 -4.48 15.27 -3.61
CA HIS A 26 -5.34 16.18 -2.86
C HIS A 26 -5.89 15.37 -1.68
N ALA A 27 -5.83 15.92 -0.47
CA ALA A 27 -6.73 15.50 0.59
C ALA A 27 -8.19 15.66 0.09
N ASP A 28 -9.02 14.63 0.30
CA ASP A 28 -10.24 14.40 -0.50
C ASP A 28 -11.29 15.53 -0.38
N VAL A 29 -11.64 16.14 -1.52
CA VAL A 29 -12.74 17.10 -1.68
C VAL A 29 -13.92 16.38 -2.32
N PHE A 30 -15.09 16.34 -1.68
CA PHE A 30 -16.21 15.53 -2.16
C PHE A 30 -17.59 16.10 -1.86
N ILE A 31 -18.61 15.61 -2.59
CA ILE A 31 -20.03 15.91 -2.38
C ILE A 31 -20.47 15.26 -1.07
N ASN A 32 -20.92 16.10 -0.14
CA ASN A 32 -21.24 15.74 1.24
C ASN A 32 -22.74 15.54 1.49
N GLU A 33 -23.54 16.40 0.87
CA GLU A 33 -24.98 16.49 1.05
C GLU A 33 -25.59 17.09 -0.24
N PHE A 34 -26.75 16.61 -0.69
CA PHE A 34 -27.48 17.24 -1.79
C PHE A 34 -29.00 17.04 -1.67
N HIS A 35 -29.76 17.94 -2.29
CA HIS A 35 -31.22 17.93 -2.37
C HIS A 35 -31.63 18.24 -3.82
N TYR A 36 -32.49 17.41 -4.41
CA TYR A 36 -32.94 17.51 -5.79
C TYR A 36 -34.47 17.42 -5.94
N ASP A 37 -35.22 16.82 -5.01
CA ASP A 37 -36.67 16.63 -5.15
C ASP A 37 -37.42 16.78 -3.81
N ASN A 38 -38.57 17.45 -3.82
CA ASN A 38 -39.39 17.73 -2.65
C ASN A 38 -40.89 17.81 -2.95
N SER A 39 -41.71 17.79 -1.89
CA SER A 39 -43.16 17.99 -2.01
C SER A 39 -43.49 19.36 -2.61
N GLY A 40 -44.29 19.38 -3.68
CA GLY A 40 -44.79 20.62 -4.29
C GLY A 40 -43.93 21.07 -5.46
N THR A 41 -43.53 22.35 -5.48
CA THR A 41 -42.58 22.88 -6.48
C THR A 41 -41.16 22.64 -6.02
N ASP A 42 -40.25 22.30 -6.94
CA ASP A 42 -38.82 22.15 -6.68
C ASP A 42 -38.28 23.42 -5.99
N ALA A 43 -37.81 23.25 -4.77
CA ALA A 43 -37.40 24.33 -3.89
C ALA A 43 -36.19 23.90 -3.05
N ASN A 44 -35.27 24.82 -2.81
CA ASN A 44 -34.03 24.58 -2.05
C ASN A 44 -33.08 23.52 -2.63
N GLU A 45 -33.11 23.27 -3.93
CA GLU A 45 -32.16 22.39 -4.61
C GLU A 45 -30.72 22.90 -4.41
N LYS A 46 -29.92 22.09 -3.71
CA LYS A 46 -28.58 22.47 -3.24
C LYS A 46 -27.65 21.27 -3.24
N VAL A 47 -26.37 21.57 -3.33
CA VAL A 47 -25.27 20.62 -3.13
C VAL A 47 -24.27 21.23 -2.17
N GLU A 48 -23.78 20.42 -1.24
CA GLU A 48 -22.72 20.76 -0.32
C GLU A 48 -21.48 19.96 -0.64
N ILE A 49 -20.35 20.65 -0.68
CA ILE A 49 -19.03 20.07 -0.84
C ILE A 49 -18.31 20.16 0.50
N ILE A 50 -17.64 19.09 0.90
CA ILE A 50 -16.77 19.07 2.07
C ILE A 50 -15.31 18.93 1.62
N ALA A 51 -14.43 19.64 2.31
CA ALA A 51 -12.99 19.64 2.04
C ALA A 51 -12.21 19.91 3.33
N PRO A 52 -10.90 19.59 3.38
CA PRO A 52 -10.04 20.02 4.47
C PRO A 52 -10.14 21.52 4.72
N ALA A 53 -10.06 21.94 5.98
CA ALA A 53 -10.17 23.33 6.37
C ALA A 53 -9.08 24.18 5.69
N GLY A 54 -9.45 25.36 5.21
CA GLY A 54 -8.57 26.25 4.45
C GLY A 54 -8.52 25.95 2.95
N THR A 55 -9.21 24.91 2.47
CA THR A 55 -9.28 24.58 1.04
C THR A 55 -10.12 25.62 0.29
N SER A 56 -9.53 26.26 -0.71
CA SER A 56 -10.23 27.15 -1.63
C SER A 56 -10.91 26.37 -2.74
N LEU A 57 -12.22 26.57 -2.91
CA LEU A 57 -12.99 25.99 -4.02
C LEU A 57 -13.11 26.95 -5.21
N ALA A 58 -12.30 28.01 -5.26
CA ALA A 58 -12.26 28.89 -6.42
C ALA A 58 -11.86 28.10 -7.68
N GLY A 59 -12.70 28.17 -8.72
CA GLY A 59 -12.49 27.48 -9.99
C GLY A 59 -13.03 26.04 -10.04
N TRP A 60 -13.42 25.46 -8.90
CA TRP A 60 -14.16 24.20 -8.86
C TRP A 60 -15.57 24.38 -9.42
N LYS A 61 -16.16 23.29 -9.93
CA LYS A 61 -17.48 23.32 -10.58
C LYS A 61 -18.29 22.08 -10.24
N VAL A 62 -19.60 22.26 -10.19
CA VAL A 62 -20.59 21.18 -10.18
C VAL A 62 -21.31 21.17 -11.53
N TYR A 63 -21.44 20.01 -12.14
CA TYR A 63 -22.20 19.81 -13.38
C TYR A 63 -23.40 18.91 -13.08
N LEU A 64 -24.59 19.31 -13.50
CA LEU A 64 -25.75 18.43 -13.50
C LEU A 64 -25.90 17.74 -14.85
N TYR A 65 -26.35 16.50 -14.82
CA TYR A 65 -26.45 15.60 -15.96
C TYR A 65 -27.83 15.01 -16.06
N ASN A 66 -28.36 14.99 -17.28
CA ASN A 66 -29.60 14.32 -17.62
C ASN A 66 -29.27 12.85 -17.93
N GLY A 67 -29.77 11.89 -17.16
CA GLY A 67 -29.39 10.49 -17.32
C GLY A 67 -30.13 9.74 -18.42
N SER A 68 -31.17 10.34 -19.02
CA SER A 68 -31.75 9.80 -20.27
C SER A 68 -30.83 9.98 -21.48
N GLY A 69 -30.00 11.03 -21.49
CA GLY A 69 -29.10 11.35 -22.60
C GLY A 69 -27.61 11.35 -22.26
N GLY A 70 -27.26 11.32 -20.97
CA GLY A 70 -25.89 11.44 -20.46
C GLY A 70 -25.27 12.83 -20.62
N THR A 71 -26.03 13.84 -21.08
CA THR A 71 -25.48 15.18 -21.36
C THR A 71 -25.60 16.09 -20.15
N SER A 72 -24.60 16.96 -19.93
CA SER A 72 -24.69 17.99 -18.91
C SER A 72 -25.61 19.12 -19.37
N TYR A 73 -26.54 19.53 -18.50
CA TYR A 73 -27.50 20.60 -18.78
C TYR A 73 -27.31 21.84 -17.92
N LEU A 74 -26.59 21.74 -16.80
CA LEU A 74 -26.31 22.88 -15.92
C LEU A 74 -24.88 22.79 -15.37
N THR A 75 -24.25 23.95 -15.21
CA THR A 75 -22.94 24.08 -14.55
C THR A 75 -23.00 25.19 -13.51
N VAL A 76 -22.57 24.87 -12.30
CA VAL A 76 -22.50 25.79 -11.17
C VAL A 76 -21.03 25.97 -10.79
N ASN A 77 -20.55 27.22 -10.75
CA ASN A 77 -19.20 27.52 -10.27
C ASN A 77 -19.20 27.58 -8.75
N LEU A 78 -18.22 26.91 -8.13
CA LEU A 78 -17.98 26.99 -6.70
C LEU A 78 -17.03 28.13 -6.38
N SER A 79 -17.13 28.63 -5.16
CA SER A 79 -16.26 29.66 -4.61
C SER A 79 -16.25 29.59 -3.09
N GLY A 80 -15.33 30.32 -2.46
CA GLY A 80 -15.17 30.33 -1.01
C GLY A 80 -14.07 29.39 -0.52
N THR A 81 -13.82 29.44 0.77
CA THR A 81 -12.81 28.65 1.47
C THR A 81 -13.48 27.93 2.63
N THR A 82 -13.21 26.63 2.77
CA THR A 82 -13.77 25.82 3.85
C THR A 82 -13.23 26.26 5.21
N ALA A 83 -14.12 26.47 6.17
CA ALA A 83 -13.73 26.78 7.56
C ALA A 83 -13.47 25.48 8.35
N ASN A 84 -12.83 25.56 9.52
CA ASN A 84 -12.61 24.39 10.36
C ASN A 84 -13.83 24.16 11.27
N GLN A 85 -14.77 23.32 10.85
CA GLN A 85 -16.01 23.04 11.60
C GLN A 85 -16.29 21.55 11.84
N CYS A 86 -15.66 20.66 11.07
CA CYS A 86 -15.91 19.21 11.09
C CYS A 86 -14.59 18.44 11.24
N GLY A 87 -13.95 18.51 12.42
CA GLY A 87 -12.76 17.72 12.72
C GLY A 87 -11.59 17.95 11.74
N GLY A 88 -11.33 19.21 11.40
CA GLY A 88 -10.33 19.60 10.39
C GLY A 88 -10.88 19.81 8.99
N HIS A 89 -12.19 19.65 8.78
CA HIS A 89 -12.84 19.90 7.49
C HIS A 89 -13.86 21.04 7.58
N GLY A 90 -14.24 21.57 6.43
CA GLY A 90 -15.32 22.54 6.28
C GLY A 90 -16.17 22.28 5.05
N THR A 91 -17.31 22.94 5.01
CA THR A 91 -18.31 22.78 3.96
C THR A 91 -18.53 24.06 3.16
N VAL A 92 -18.87 23.91 1.90
CA VAL A 92 -19.31 24.98 0.98
C VAL A 92 -20.60 24.52 0.31
N VAL A 93 -21.64 25.35 0.41
CA VAL A 93 -22.95 25.07 -0.17
C VAL A 93 -23.13 25.87 -1.45
N ALA A 94 -23.64 25.22 -2.50
CA ALA A 94 -24.00 25.84 -3.76
C ALA A 94 -25.45 25.51 -4.13
N ASN A 95 -26.15 26.47 -4.73
CA ASN A 95 -27.48 26.26 -5.28
C ASN A 95 -27.37 25.55 -6.63
N ILE A 96 -28.18 24.52 -6.84
CA ILE A 96 -28.28 23.76 -8.09
C ILE A 96 -29.69 23.88 -8.68
N THR A 97 -30.27 25.08 -8.60
CA THR A 97 -31.66 25.36 -8.98
C THR A 97 -31.98 24.89 -10.40
N GLY A 98 -33.05 24.11 -10.54
CA GLY A 98 -33.42 23.41 -11.78
C GLY A 98 -32.72 22.07 -11.94
N ALA A 99 -32.42 21.40 -10.83
CA ALA A 99 -32.07 19.99 -10.85
C ALA A 99 -33.27 19.20 -11.39
N GLN A 100 -32.99 18.13 -12.10
CA GLN A 100 -34.01 17.28 -12.70
C GLN A 100 -34.24 16.06 -11.79
N ASN A 101 -35.49 15.60 -11.70
CA ASN A 101 -35.89 14.52 -10.79
C ASN A 101 -36.04 13.20 -11.56
N GLY A 102 -35.23 13.00 -12.61
CA GLY A 102 -35.30 11.83 -13.49
C GLY A 102 -34.59 10.61 -12.92
N ALA A 103 -35.13 9.42 -13.22
CA ALA A 103 -34.53 8.13 -12.90
C ALA A 103 -33.80 7.53 -14.13
N PRO A 104 -32.47 7.65 -14.26
CA PRO A 104 -31.55 8.41 -13.41
C PRO A 104 -31.24 9.82 -13.93
N ASP A 105 -30.73 10.67 -13.05
CA ASP A 105 -30.01 11.92 -13.31
C ASP A 105 -28.80 12.00 -12.35
N GLY A 106 -27.89 12.96 -12.55
CA GLY A 106 -26.62 12.96 -11.80
C GLY A 106 -25.92 14.29 -11.60
N ILE A 107 -24.93 14.26 -10.70
CA ILE A 107 -24.13 15.39 -10.23
C ILE A 107 -22.65 15.03 -10.36
N ALA A 108 -21.88 15.84 -11.07
CA ALA A 108 -20.44 15.68 -11.17
C ALA A 108 -19.70 16.83 -10.48
N LEU A 109 -18.75 16.51 -9.61
CA LEU A 109 -17.81 17.45 -9.01
C LEU A 109 -16.52 17.48 -9.81
N VAL A 110 -16.05 18.67 -10.16
CA VAL A 110 -14.89 18.88 -11.02
C VAL A 110 -13.96 19.92 -10.38
N ASN A 111 -12.67 19.61 -10.30
CA ASN A 111 -11.70 20.48 -9.66
C ASN A 111 -11.33 21.69 -10.53
N ALA A 112 -10.51 22.60 -9.97
CA ALA A 112 -10.07 23.81 -10.66
C ALA A 112 -9.25 23.55 -11.95
N SER A 113 -8.61 22.38 -12.08
CA SER A 113 -7.90 21.98 -13.31
C SER A 113 -8.81 21.37 -14.37
N GLY A 114 -10.10 21.19 -14.09
CA GLY A 114 -11.06 20.55 -14.99
C GLY A 114 -11.11 19.02 -14.90
N THR A 115 -10.47 18.43 -13.89
CA THR A 115 -10.48 16.98 -13.64
C THR A 115 -11.75 16.58 -12.90
N LEU A 116 -12.41 15.52 -13.37
CA LEU A 116 -13.56 14.91 -12.71
C LEU A 116 -13.13 14.27 -11.38
N VAL A 117 -13.77 14.67 -10.28
CA VAL A 117 -13.49 14.18 -8.92
C VAL A 117 -14.53 13.17 -8.47
N GLN A 118 -15.80 13.46 -8.70
CA GLN A 118 -16.90 12.51 -8.47
C GLN A 118 -17.94 12.64 -9.57
N PHE A 119 -18.58 11.52 -9.90
CA PHE A 119 -19.79 11.51 -10.72
C PHE A 119 -20.83 10.62 -10.06
N LEU A 120 -21.78 11.25 -9.37
CA LEU A 120 -22.85 10.57 -8.65
C LEU A 120 -24.13 10.60 -9.47
N SER A 121 -24.95 9.56 -9.35
CA SER A 121 -26.31 9.51 -9.89
C SER A 121 -27.30 9.09 -8.81
N TYR A 122 -28.53 9.55 -8.94
CA TYR A 122 -29.66 9.12 -8.11
C TYR A 122 -30.66 8.33 -8.96
N GLU A 123 -31.36 7.40 -8.31
CA GLU A 123 -32.44 6.59 -8.92
C GLU A 123 -32.02 5.68 -10.09
N GLY A 124 -30.72 5.45 -10.27
CA GLY A 124 -30.17 4.54 -11.27
C GLY A 124 -28.72 4.88 -11.58
N THR A 125 -28.14 4.25 -12.61
CA THR A 125 -26.82 4.60 -13.14
C THR A 125 -26.91 4.93 -14.62
N PHE A 126 -26.03 5.80 -15.10
CA PHE A 126 -25.88 6.10 -16.52
C PHE A 126 -24.44 6.55 -16.84
N THR A 127 -24.06 6.45 -18.10
CA THR A 127 -22.76 6.93 -18.58
C THR A 127 -22.90 8.34 -19.12
N GLY A 128 -22.01 9.25 -18.72
CA GLY A 128 -21.96 10.60 -19.28
C GLY A 128 -21.59 10.57 -20.76
N SER A 129 -22.24 11.38 -21.58
CA SER A 129 -22.05 11.46 -23.04
C SER A 129 -21.47 12.81 -23.50
N GLY A 130 -21.21 13.73 -22.57
CA GLY A 130 -20.59 15.03 -22.82
C GLY A 130 -20.08 15.69 -21.55
N GLY A 131 -19.37 16.82 -21.65
CA GLY A 131 -18.79 17.49 -20.49
C GLY A 131 -17.70 16.66 -19.76
N PRO A 132 -17.32 17.04 -18.53
CA PRO A 132 -16.22 16.39 -17.81
C PRO A 132 -16.43 14.91 -17.43
N ALA A 133 -17.67 14.40 -17.48
CA ALA A 133 -17.98 13.00 -17.20
C ALA A 133 -18.22 12.16 -18.47
N SER A 134 -17.82 12.67 -19.65
CA SER A 134 -17.96 11.95 -20.91
C SER A 134 -17.23 10.60 -20.88
N GLY A 135 -17.97 9.52 -21.12
CA GLY A 135 -17.47 8.13 -21.10
C GLY A 135 -17.36 7.52 -19.69
N VAL A 136 -17.73 8.23 -18.63
CA VAL A 136 -17.64 7.76 -17.25
C VAL A 136 -19.01 7.27 -16.78
N LEU A 137 -19.08 6.05 -16.26
CA LEU A 137 -20.27 5.52 -15.60
C LEU A 137 -20.44 6.19 -14.23
N SER A 138 -21.61 6.74 -13.95
CA SER A 138 -21.94 7.35 -12.66
C SER A 138 -21.96 6.31 -11.53
N THR A 139 -21.53 6.70 -10.33
CA THR A 139 -21.74 5.93 -9.10
C THR A 139 -23.12 6.20 -8.53
N ARG A 140 -23.95 5.15 -8.38
CA ARG A 140 -25.29 5.28 -7.83
C ARG A 140 -25.25 5.59 -6.33
N VAL A 141 -26.01 6.60 -5.93
CA VAL A 141 -26.40 6.85 -4.55
C VAL A 141 -27.48 5.84 -4.16
N PRO A 142 -27.28 5.02 -3.11
CA PRO A 142 -28.16 3.88 -2.77
C PRO A 142 -29.49 4.30 -2.12
N VAL A 143 -29.74 5.60 -2.00
CA VAL A 143 -30.92 6.22 -1.39
C VAL A 143 -31.45 7.30 -2.34
N SER A 144 -32.73 7.62 -2.26
CA SER A 144 -33.38 8.60 -3.12
C SER A 144 -34.34 9.49 -2.36
N GLU A 145 -34.63 10.65 -2.92
CA GLU A 145 -35.77 11.48 -2.52
C GLU A 145 -37.01 10.97 -3.28
N THR A 146 -38.21 11.09 -2.71
CA THR A 146 -39.42 10.50 -3.34
C THR A 146 -40.42 11.56 -3.78
N GLY A 147 -40.02 12.83 -3.81
CA GLY A 147 -40.89 13.98 -4.09
C GLY A 147 -41.99 14.22 -3.05
N THR A 148 -41.91 13.58 -1.87
CA THR A 148 -42.93 13.75 -0.81
C THR A 148 -42.38 14.42 0.45
N GLN A 149 -41.05 14.56 0.54
CA GLN A 149 -40.36 15.13 1.68
C GLN A 149 -40.39 16.67 1.67
N PRO A 150 -40.28 17.33 2.84
CA PRO A 150 -40.14 18.78 2.90
C PRO A 150 -38.86 19.27 2.22
N SER A 151 -38.88 20.49 1.64
CA SER A 151 -37.71 21.13 1.01
C SER A 151 -36.58 21.54 1.99
N THR A 152 -36.66 21.09 3.24
CA THR A 152 -35.61 21.25 4.26
C THR A 152 -34.88 19.94 4.53
N TYR A 153 -35.09 18.94 3.68
CA TYR A 153 -34.47 17.62 3.78
C TYR A 153 -33.41 17.48 2.69
N SER A 154 -32.56 16.47 2.84
CA SER A 154 -31.50 16.15 1.89
C SER A 154 -31.05 14.72 2.05
N LEU A 155 -30.35 14.21 1.04
CA LEU A 155 -29.46 13.07 1.15
C LEU A 155 -28.11 13.55 1.66
N GLN A 156 -27.55 12.87 2.66
CA GLN A 156 -26.28 13.26 3.28
C GLN A 156 -25.48 12.05 3.72
N LEU A 157 -24.16 12.21 3.69
CA LEU A 157 -23.20 11.23 4.18
C LEU A 157 -23.18 11.16 5.72
N ALA A 158 -23.05 9.95 6.27
CA ALA A 158 -22.77 9.69 7.68
C ALA A 158 -21.73 8.57 7.82
N GLY A 159 -21.06 8.49 8.98
CA GLY A 159 -19.93 7.59 9.21
C GLY A 159 -18.73 8.30 9.82
N THR A 160 -17.59 7.61 9.93
CA THR A 160 -16.34 8.18 10.46
C THR A 160 -15.20 7.98 9.47
N GLY A 161 -14.51 9.05 9.09
CA GLY A 161 -13.41 8.95 8.14
C GLY A 161 -12.90 10.30 7.64
N ASN A 162 -12.25 10.33 6.48
CA ASN A 162 -11.69 11.53 5.87
C ASN A 162 -11.81 11.58 4.33
N LYS A 163 -12.42 10.56 3.71
CA LYS A 163 -12.71 10.50 2.28
C LYS A 163 -14.13 10.04 2.02
N ALA A 164 -14.67 10.35 0.83
CA ALA A 164 -16.06 10.04 0.47
C ALA A 164 -16.45 8.57 0.70
N SER A 165 -15.53 7.63 0.44
CA SER A 165 -15.76 6.19 0.58
C SER A 165 -15.78 5.67 2.01
N ASP A 166 -15.37 6.47 3.00
CA ASP A 166 -15.50 6.11 4.42
C ASP A 166 -16.92 6.35 4.95
N PHE A 167 -17.75 7.05 4.17
CA PHE A 167 -19.10 7.43 4.56
C PHE A 167 -20.15 6.71 3.72
N THR A 168 -21.35 6.61 4.28
CA THR A 168 -22.51 6.00 3.62
C THR A 168 -23.62 7.02 3.48
N TRP A 169 -24.26 7.04 2.30
CA TRP A 169 -25.41 7.89 2.05
C TRP A 169 -26.61 7.46 2.90
N GLN A 170 -27.18 8.40 3.63
CA GLN A 170 -28.32 8.16 4.49
C GLN A 170 -29.62 8.54 3.78
N ALA A 171 -30.70 7.84 4.14
CA ALA A 171 -32.05 8.21 3.71
C ALA A 171 -32.35 9.66 4.11
N VAL A 172 -33.26 10.29 3.34
CA VAL A 172 -33.73 11.66 3.52
C VAL A 172 -33.97 12.04 4.97
N ARG A 173 -33.30 13.11 5.41
CA ARG A 173 -33.43 13.68 6.76
C ARG A 173 -33.21 15.19 6.72
N THR A 174 -33.46 15.89 7.83
CA THR A 174 -33.29 17.35 7.91
C THR A 174 -31.88 17.77 7.49
N SER A 175 -31.79 18.71 6.54
CA SER A 175 -30.55 19.17 5.96
C SER A 175 -29.60 19.82 6.96
N SER A 176 -28.30 19.69 6.74
CA SER A 176 -27.21 20.20 7.58
C SER A 176 -26.37 21.29 6.91
N TRP A 177 -26.91 21.94 5.87
CA TRP A 177 -26.24 22.99 5.09
C TRP A 177 -25.34 23.93 5.90
N GLY A 178 -24.06 23.96 5.56
CA GLY A 178 -23.03 24.79 6.18
C GLY A 178 -22.52 24.27 7.52
N ALA A 179 -22.95 23.09 7.96
CA ALA A 179 -22.54 22.43 9.18
C ALA A 179 -22.15 20.97 8.88
N CYS A 180 -21.69 20.23 9.90
CA CYS A 180 -21.39 18.81 9.73
C CYS A 180 -22.67 18.00 9.61
N ASN A 181 -22.67 16.99 8.75
CA ASN A 181 -23.82 16.11 8.60
C ASN A 181 -24.13 15.37 9.90
N THR A 182 -25.40 15.06 10.11
CA THR A 182 -25.83 14.32 11.31
C THR A 182 -25.18 12.93 11.33
N GLY A 183 -24.46 12.59 12.41
CA GLY A 183 -23.77 11.29 12.50
C GLY A 183 -22.53 11.16 11.60
N GLN A 184 -22.00 12.27 11.09
CA GLN A 184 -20.72 12.31 10.38
C GLN A 184 -19.62 12.78 11.32
N THR A 185 -18.54 12.00 11.42
CA THR A 185 -17.32 12.36 12.17
C THR A 185 -16.15 12.38 11.21
N LEU A 186 -15.56 13.54 11.00
CA LEU A 186 -14.39 13.70 10.14
C LEU A 186 -13.11 13.72 10.96
N SER A 187 -12.06 13.07 10.49
CA SER A 187 -10.73 13.08 11.11
C SER A 187 -9.63 13.37 10.09
N GLY A 188 -8.42 13.74 10.51
CA GLY A 188 -7.29 13.92 9.59
C GLY A 188 -7.23 15.22 8.76
N GLY A 189 -8.11 16.19 8.98
CA GLY A 189 -8.10 17.49 8.26
C GLY A 189 -7.19 18.56 8.91
N GLY A 190 -5.99 18.19 9.37
CA GLY A 190 -5.01 19.20 9.80
C GLY A 190 -4.65 20.12 8.63
N THR A 191 -4.35 21.40 8.89
CA THR A 191 -3.63 22.22 7.93
C THR A 191 -2.29 21.55 7.67
N ASP A 192 -2.13 20.97 6.48
CA ASP A 192 -0.86 20.46 6.00
C ASP A 192 0.17 21.60 6.01
N ALA A 193 1.24 21.42 6.78
CA ALA A 193 2.20 22.49 7.04
C ALA A 193 3.39 22.30 6.10
N ALA A 194 3.62 23.28 5.22
CA ALA A 194 4.75 23.23 4.29
C ALA A 194 6.06 22.86 5.01
N PRO A 195 6.90 22.01 4.40
CA PRO A 195 8.09 21.50 5.06
C PRO A 195 9.08 22.62 5.37
N THR A 196 9.78 22.48 6.48
CA THR A 196 10.80 23.42 6.94
C THR A 196 12.12 22.69 7.20
N LEU A 197 13.24 23.38 7.05
CA LEU A 197 14.53 22.83 7.46
C LEU A 197 14.68 22.95 8.98
N SER A 198 14.40 21.86 9.69
CA SER A 198 14.49 21.74 11.15
C SER A 198 15.93 21.92 11.66
N SER A 199 16.90 21.30 11.01
CA SER A 199 18.31 21.44 11.40
C SER A 199 19.30 21.21 10.26
N SER A 200 20.53 21.70 10.42
CA SER A 200 21.66 21.37 9.55
C SER A 200 22.93 21.14 10.37
N THR A 201 23.77 20.22 9.92
CA THR A 201 25.13 20.02 10.43
C THR A 201 26.09 20.08 9.24
N PRO A 202 27.04 21.03 9.17
CA PRO A 202 27.28 22.09 10.15
C PRO A 202 26.07 23.03 10.33
N ALA A 203 25.94 23.58 11.54
CA ALA A 203 24.95 24.61 11.81
C ALA A 203 25.28 25.89 11.02
N SER A 204 24.27 26.72 10.75
CA SER A 204 24.52 28.01 10.08
C SER A 204 25.46 28.89 10.92
N GLY A 205 26.49 29.43 10.29
CA GLY A 205 27.55 30.21 10.92
C GLY A 205 28.64 29.38 11.62
N ALA A 206 28.61 28.04 11.53
CA ALA A 206 29.62 27.20 12.15
C ALA A 206 31.02 27.54 11.63
N THR A 207 32.01 27.54 12.52
CA THR A 207 33.42 27.82 12.19
C THR A 207 34.30 26.63 12.49
N GLY A 208 35.42 26.49 11.78
CA GLY A 208 36.35 25.38 12.01
C GLY A 208 35.80 24.03 11.53
N VAL A 209 34.92 24.06 10.53
CA VAL A 209 34.39 22.85 9.90
C VAL A 209 35.54 22.13 9.19
N ALA A 210 35.69 20.82 9.44
CA ALA A 210 36.74 20.04 8.81
C ALA A 210 36.55 20.06 7.27
N VAL A 211 37.65 20.15 6.53
CA VAL A 211 37.61 20.27 5.07
C VAL A 211 36.94 19.09 4.37
N ASN A 212 36.87 17.92 5.01
CA ASN A 212 36.22 16.71 4.50
C ASN A 212 34.83 16.46 5.11
N SER A 213 34.16 17.50 5.65
CA SER A 213 32.88 17.34 6.33
C SER A 213 31.74 17.12 5.33
N ASN A 214 30.89 16.12 5.61
CA ASN A 214 29.57 16.02 5.01
C ASN A 214 28.64 17.10 5.57
N ILE A 215 27.59 17.42 4.82
CA ILE A 215 26.50 18.30 5.28
C ILE A 215 25.25 17.45 5.49
N SER A 216 24.76 17.38 6.72
CA SER A 216 23.49 16.74 7.06
C SER A 216 22.38 17.78 7.18
N LEU A 217 21.21 17.47 6.64
CA LEU A 217 20.01 18.32 6.62
C LEU A 217 18.82 17.50 7.13
N THR A 218 18.10 18.00 8.13
CA THR A 218 16.88 17.38 8.65
C THR A 218 15.69 18.32 8.46
N PHE A 219 14.61 17.82 7.87
CA PHE A 219 13.36 18.56 7.64
C PHE A 219 12.34 18.32 8.76
N SER A 220 11.26 19.11 8.80
CA SER A 220 10.14 18.94 9.75
C SER A 220 9.36 17.65 9.52
N GLU A 221 9.35 17.16 8.29
CA GLU A 221 8.72 15.93 7.86
C GLU A 221 9.49 15.27 6.70
N ALA A 222 8.94 14.18 6.16
CA ALA A 222 9.46 13.52 4.98
C ALA A 222 9.27 14.39 3.73
N VAL A 223 10.31 14.56 2.92
CA VAL A 223 10.28 15.38 1.70
C VAL A 223 10.77 14.62 0.48
N THR A 224 10.15 14.93 -0.67
CA THR A 224 10.65 14.60 -2.00
C THR A 224 11.50 15.76 -2.52
N VAL A 225 12.74 15.47 -2.90
CA VAL A 225 13.66 16.44 -3.51
C VAL A 225 13.79 16.19 -5.01
N THR A 226 13.65 17.23 -5.83
CA THR A 226 13.69 17.13 -7.29
C THR A 226 14.63 18.15 -7.92
N GLY A 227 15.09 17.94 -9.15
CA GLY A 227 15.93 18.89 -9.88
C GLY A 227 17.15 19.37 -9.08
N SER A 228 17.50 20.65 -9.22
CA SER A 228 18.56 21.31 -8.44
C SER A 228 18.01 21.85 -7.11
N TRP A 229 17.62 20.95 -6.22
CA TRP A 229 17.06 21.30 -4.91
C TRP A 229 18.08 21.91 -3.93
N ALA A 230 19.38 21.66 -4.14
CA ALA A 230 20.46 22.22 -3.32
C ALA A 230 21.67 22.62 -4.18
N THR A 231 22.39 23.67 -3.77
CA THR A 231 23.69 24.08 -4.34
C THR A 231 24.67 24.47 -3.24
N LEU A 232 25.94 24.11 -3.38
CA LEU A 232 27.00 24.42 -2.43
C LEU A 232 28.13 25.17 -3.14
N SER A 233 28.51 26.34 -2.61
CA SER A 233 29.63 27.11 -3.15
C SER A 233 30.43 27.77 -2.05
N CYS A 234 31.75 27.76 -2.17
CA CYS A 234 32.67 28.38 -1.22
C CYS A 234 33.41 29.57 -1.83
N SER A 235 33.78 30.52 -0.96
CA SER A 235 34.33 31.82 -1.34
C SER A 235 35.63 31.75 -2.14
N SER A 236 36.44 30.71 -1.92
CA SER A 236 37.77 30.58 -2.54
C SER A 236 37.80 29.47 -3.59
N SER A 237 37.20 28.32 -3.29
CA SER A 237 37.20 27.13 -4.16
C SER A 237 36.02 27.04 -5.13
N GLY A 238 35.03 27.93 -5.03
CA GLY A 238 33.92 28.01 -5.99
C GLY A 238 32.84 26.96 -5.77
N SER A 239 32.25 26.42 -6.84
CA SER A 239 31.13 25.47 -6.75
C SER A 239 31.61 24.07 -6.32
N HIS A 240 30.88 23.44 -5.40
CA HIS A 240 31.14 22.07 -4.92
C HIS A 240 29.96 21.16 -5.26
N PRO A 241 30.05 20.35 -6.32
CA PRO A 241 29.12 19.25 -6.55
C PRO A 241 29.22 18.22 -5.41
N PHE A 242 28.12 17.55 -5.11
CA PHE A 242 28.05 16.57 -4.02
C PHE A 242 27.19 15.36 -4.42
N ALA A 243 27.48 14.22 -3.80
CA ALA A 243 26.59 13.07 -3.79
C ALA A 243 25.55 13.23 -2.68
N VAL A 244 24.30 12.88 -2.98
CA VAL A 244 23.19 12.89 -2.01
C VAL A 244 22.92 11.46 -1.55
N SER A 245 22.78 11.26 -0.25
CA SER A 245 22.32 10.00 0.36
C SER A 245 21.36 10.27 1.52
N GLY A 246 20.65 9.24 1.99
CA GLY A 246 19.62 9.36 3.03
C GLY A 246 18.23 9.63 2.44
N GLY A 247 17.41 10.36 3.20
CA GLY A 247 15.99 10.64 2.93
C GLY A 247 15.04 9.63 3.60
N PRO A 248 13.72 9.93 3.64
CA PRO A 248 13.09 11.13 3.09
C PRO A 248 13.09 12.33 4.06
N THR A 249 13.44 12.17 5.35
CA THR A 249 13.44 13.28 6.33
C THR A 249 14.82 13.87 6.58
N THR A 250 15.89 13.06 6.50
CA THR A 250 17.27 13.51 6.71
C THR A 250 18.16 13.15 5.54
N PHE A 251 18.77 14.15 4.91
CA PHE A 251 19.65 14.00 3.76
C PHE A 251 21.10 14.33 4.12
N THR A 252 22.03 13.55 3.59
CA THR A 252 23.47 13.82 3.67
C THR A 252 23.99 14.24 2.30
N LEU A 253 24.65 15.39 2.25
CA LEU A 253 25.38 15.90 1.09
C LEU A 253 26.88 15.64 1.33
N ASN A 254 27.48 14.80 0.50
CA ASN A 254 28.91 14.53 0.53
C ASN A 254 29.58 15.27 -0.64
N PRO A 255 30.34 16.36 -0.40
CA PRO A 255 31.10 17.05 -1.44
C PRO A 255 32.00 16.08 -2.21
N ASN A 256 31.99 16.16 -3.54
CA ASN A 256 32.84 15.30 -4.37
C ASN A 256 34.33 15.64 -4.23
N THR A 257 34.64 16.85 -3.72
CA THR A 257 35.97 17.34 -3.40
C THR A 257 35.95 18.00 -2.04
N ASP A 258 36.97 17.73 -1.23
CA ASP A 258 37.15 18.40 0.06
C ASP A 258 37.21 19.93 -0.10
N PHE A 259 36.74 20.64 0.91
CA PHE A 259 36.79 22.09 0.98
C PHE A 259 38.23 22.63 1.07
N GLY A 260 38.43 23.85 0.62
CA GLY A 260 39.62 24.63 0.93
C GLY A 260 39.68 25.00 2.41
N ASN A 261 40.88 25.31 2.90
CA ASN A 261 41.04 25.83 4.25
C ASN A 261 40.66 27.33 4.31
N SER A 262 40.25 27.79 5.50
CA SER A 262 39.92 29.20 5.79
C SER A 262 38.88 29.82 4.84
N GLU A 263 37.94 29.03 4.30
CA GLU A 263 36.96 29.56 3.35
C GLU A 263 35.54 29.51 3.90
N THR A 264 34.68 30.40 3.40
CA THR A 264 33.27 30.41 3.74
C THR A 264 32.49 29.68 2.67
N CYS A 265 31.84 28.58 3.04
CA CYS A 265 30.96 27.80 2.19
C CYS A 265 29.50 28.17 2.44
N THR A 266 28.72 28.29 1.38
CA THR A 266 27.30 28.65 1.39
C THR A 266 26.50 27.57 0.69
N LEU A 267 25.60 26.94 1.44
CA LEU A 267 24.58 26.02 0.95
C LEU A 267 23.28 26.80 0.72
N THR A 268 22.67 26.64 -0.45
CA THR A 268 21.35 27.18 -0.77
C THR A 268 20.41 26.04 -1.13
N LEU A 269 19.26 26.00 -0.45
CA LEU A 269 18.14 25.10 -0.73
C LEU A 269 17.08 25.84 -1.54
N THR A 270 16.69 25.25 -2.67
CA THR A 270 15.67 25.79 -3.57
C THR A 270 14.31 25.24 -3.16
N ALA A 271 13.49 26.10 -2.56
CA ALA A 271 12.25 25.74 -1.90
C ALA A 271 11.23 25.05 -2.82
N ALA A 272 11.10 25.55 -4.05
CA ALA A 272 10.19 25.01 -5.07
C ALA A 272 10.51 23.55 -5.47
N ASN A 273 11.70 23.06 -5.14
CA ASN A 273 12.19 21.74 -5.50
C ASN A 273 12.17 20.75 -4.32
N ILE A 274 11.65 21.17 -3.17
CA ILE A 274 11.56 20.38 -1.94
C ILE A 274 10.10 20.38 -1.51
N LEU A 275 9.41 19.26 -1.75
CA LEU A 275 8.00 19.07 -1.46
C LEU A 275 7.85 18.07 -0.32
N ASP A 276 6.87 18.23 0.55
CA ASP A 276 6.50 17.20 1.54
C ASP A 276 6.01 15.90 0.86
N GLN A 277 5.85 14.85 1.66
CA GLN A 277 5.39 13.53 1.23
C GLN A 277 4.05 13.11 1.84
N ASP A 278 3.55 13.89 2.80
CA ASP A 278 2.20 13.79 3.34
C ASP A 278 1.30 14.89 2.78
N GLY A 279 -0.01 14.71 2.96
CA GLY A 279 -1.00 15.70 2.53
C GLY A 279 -0.93 16.08 1.05
N THR A 280 -1.10 17.38 0.77
CA THR A 280 -0.99 17.95 -0.57
C THR A 280 0.42 18.47 -0.76
N ALA A 281 1.17 17.84 -1.68
CA ALA A 281 2.56 18.18 -2.00
C ALA A 281 2.83 19.70 -2.02
N THR A 282 3.29 20.25 -0.90
CA THR A 282 3.50 21.69 -0.70
C THR A 282 5.00 21.97 -0.70
N PRO A 283 5.50 22.90 -1.53
CA PRO A 283 6.91 23.26 -1.50
C PRO A 283 7.25 23.97 -0.20
N MET A 284 8.50 23.92 0.23
CA MET A 284 8.98 24.80 1.31
C MET A 284 8.59 26.26 1.05
N ALA A 285 8.25 27.01 2.10
CA ALA A 285 7.72 28.37 1.95
C ALA A 285 8.72 29.38 1.34
N ALA A 286 10.03 29.18 1.54
CA ALA A 286 11.07 30.07 1.04
C ALA A 286 12.42 29.36 0.90
N ASN A 287 13.27 29.86 -0.01
CA ASN A 287 14.64 29.35 -0.15
C ASN A 287 15.39 29.52 1.16
N VAL A 288 16.20 28.53 1.52
CA VAL A 288 16.98 28.54 2.75
C VAL A 288 18.46 28.59 2.43
N THR A 289 19.16 29.56 2.99
CA THR A 289 20.62 29.65 2.91
C THR A 289 21.24 29.31 4.27
N ARG A 290 22.33 28.53 4.23
CA ARG A 290 23.19 28.18 5.37
C ARG A 290 24.63 28.44 4.99
N SER A 291 25.43 28.97 5.90
CA SER A 291 26.86 29.20 5.66
C SER A 291 27.71 28.57 6.76
N PHE A 292 28.96 28.24 6.48
CA PHE A 292 29.94 27.82 7.47
C PHE A 292 31.35 28.18 7.02
N THR A 293 32.31 28.25 7.94
CA THR A 293 33.73 28.47 7.64
C THR A 293 34.56 27.24 7.96
N THR A 294 35.44 26.87 7.04
CA THR A 294 36.32 25.71 7.18
C THR A 294 37.52 26.01 8.06
N VAL A 295 38.13 24.96 8.60
CA VAL A 295 39.35 25.06 9.43
C VAL A 295 40.43 25.91 8.76
N ALA A 296 41.14 26.69 9.57
CA ALA A 296 42.19 27.56 9.07
C ALA A 296 43.40 26.77 8.54
N GLY A 297 43.95 27.19 7.40
CA GLY A 297 45.04 26.50 6.71
C GLY A 297 46.40 26.80 7.35
N GLY A 298 46.91 25.88 8.18
CA GLY A 298 48.26 25.93 8.74
C GLY A 298 48.36 25.16 10.05
N GLY A 299 49.33 24.24 10.15
CA GLY A 299 49.61 23.47 11.37
C GLY A 299 49.75 24.38 12.60
N GLY A 300 49.00 24.07 13.66
CA GLY A 300 48.96 24.90 14.88
C GLY A 300 47.76 24.60 15.79
N GLY A 301 46.74 23.90 15.30
CA GLY A 301 45.73 23.32 16.16
C GLY A 301 46.30 22.12 16.93
N THR A 302 46.31 22.19 18.26
CA THR A 302 46.59 21.05 19.14
C THR A 302 45.39 20.11 19.25
N THR A 303 44.21 20.46 18.73
CA THR A 303 43.03 19.57 18.79
C THR A 303 42.94 18.67 17.57
N LEU A 304 42.64 17.38 17.79
CA LEU A 304 42.39 16.37 16.78
C LEU A 304 40.89 16.09 16.64
N SER A 305 40.49 15.57 15.48
CA SER A 305 39.11 15.17 15.19
C SER A 305 39.05 13.66 14.95
N ASN A 306 38.01 13.00 15.45
CA ASN A 306 37.80 11.57 15.29
C ASN A 306 37.87 11.13 13.82
N GLY A 307 38.67 10.11 13.49
CA GLY A 307 38.79 9.55 12.14
C GLY A 307 39.57 10.42 11.14
N VAL A 308 40.13 11.56 11.56
CA VAL A 308 40.84 12.49 10.68
C VAL A 308 42.33 12.51 11.00
N ALA A 309 43.17 12.11 10.03
CA ALA A 309 44.61 12.10 10.20
C ALA A 309 45.19 13.53 10.22
N LYS A 310 45.99 13.84 11.24
CA LYS A 310 46.86 15.02 11.27
C LYS A 310 48.17 14.68 10.57
N THR A 311 48.37 15.19 9.35
CA THR A 311 49.52 14.85 8.49
C THR A 311 50.61 15.93 8.52
N GLY A 312 51.78 15.61 7.95
CA GLY A 312 52.88 16.56 7.77
C GLY A 312 53.60 16.94 9.07
N LEU A 313 53.52 16.10 10.10
CA LEU A 313 54.10 16.38 11.41
C LEU A 313 55.63 16.27 11.36
N ALA A 314 56.31 17.21 12.01
CA ALA A 314 57.76 17.25 12.11
C ALA A 314 58.20 17.88 13.43
N ALA A 315 59.30 17.37 13.99
CA ALA A 315 59.97 17.96 15.16
C ALA A 315 61.46 17.63 15.16
N ALA A 316 62.28 18.52 15.72
CA ALA A 316 63.71 18.29 15.91
C ALA A 316 63.98 17.35 17.09
N THR A 317 65.11 16.65 17.09
CA THR A 317 65.52 15.76 18.19
C THR A 317 65.40 16.44 19.55
N GLY A 318 64.72 15.78 20.49
CA GLY A 318 64.48 16.29 21.85
C GLY A 318 63.29 17.25 21.98
N ALA A 319 62.62 17.63 20.89
CA ALA A 319 61.38 18.37 20.92
C ALA A 319 60.15 17.44 20.95
N SER A 320 59.02 17.97 21.42
CA SER A 320 57.74 17.25 21.45
C SER A 320 56.62 18.07 20.83
N LEU A 321 55.67 17.37 20.19
CA LEU A 321 54.38 17.90 19.77
C LEU A 321 53.30 17.40 20.73
N SER A 322 52.26 18.19 20.97
CA SER A 322 51.16 17.81 21.87
C SER A 322 49.81 18.08 21.22
N TYR A 323 48.91 17.11 21.40
CA TYR A 323 47.57 17.11 20.83
C TYR A 323 46.50 16.66 21.84
N THR A 324 45.25 17.01 21.58
CA THR A 324 44.08 16.67 22.39
C THR A 324 42.93 16.16 21.52
N LEU A 325 42.22 15.13 21.96
CA LEU A 325 40.99 14.62 21.34
C LEU A 325 39.88 14.59 22.40
N SER A 326 38.72 15.18 22.10
CA SER A 326 37.53 15.02 22.95
C SER A 326 36.82 13.72 22.60
N VAL A 327 36.62 12.85 23.59
CA VAL A 327 35.93 11.56 23.44
C VAL A 327 34.59 11.63 24.18
N PRO A 328 33.45 11.40 23.50
CA PRO A 328 32.13 11.47 24.13
C PRO A 328 31.87 10.27 25.05
N ALA A 329 30.86 10.38 25.91
CA ALA A 329 30.34 9.25 26.67
C ALA A 329 29.81 8.15 25.73
N GLY A 330 30.04 6.89 26.08
CA GLY A 330 29.61 5.73 25.28
C GLY A 330 30.53 5.39 24.09
N ALA A 331 31.62 6.11 23.88
CA ALA A 331 32.59 5.75 22.85
C ALA A 331 33.29 4.42 23.18
N THR A 332 33.55 3.61 22.15
CA THR A 332 34.31 2.36 22.23
C THR A 332 35.48 2.36 21.25
N ASN A 333 36.46 1.48 21.47
CA ASN A 333 37.58 1.26 20.55
C ASN A 333 38.35 2.53 20.17
N LEU A 334 38.66 3.37 21.16
CA LEU A 334 39.54 4.52 20.94
C LEU A 334 40.93 4.03 20.51
N SER A 335 41.47 4.59 19.44
CA SER A 335 42.81 4.34 18.94
C SER A 335 43.50 5.64 18.53
N PHE A 336 44.82 5.64 18.67
CA PHE A 336 45.71 6.62 18.06
C PHE A 336 46.74 5.84 17.26
N VAL A 337 46.83 6.11 15.97
CA VAL A 337 47.75 5.42 15.04
C VAL A 337 48.69 6.46 14.45
N MET A 338 49.99 6.25 14.63
CA MET A 338 51.04 7.03 14.00
C MET A 338 51.64 6.24 12.84
N SER A 339 51.82 6.88 11.68
CA SER A 339 52.36 6.23 10.48
C SER A 339 53.04 7.22 9.52
N GLY A 340 53.82 6.68 8.57
CA GLY A 340 54.51 7.44 7.52
C GLY A 340 55.73 8.23 8.01
N GLY A 341 56.24 9.10 7.14
CA GLY A 341 57.37 9.99 7.43
C GLY A 341 58.73 9.30 7.57
N THR A 342 59.73 10.09 7.97
CA THR A 342 61.11 9.67 8.30
C THR A 342 61.45 10.03 9.74
N GLY A 343 62.55 9.49 10.28
CA GLY A 343 62.97 9.73 11.68
C GLY A 343 62.33 8.76 12.68
N ASP A 344 62.32 9.17 13.96
CA ASP A 344 61.85 8.35 15.07
C ASP A 344 61.06 9.19 16.09
N ALA A 345 59.74 9.14 15.96
CA ALA A 345 58.78 9.73 16.88
C ALA A 345 58.23 8.66 17.84
N ASP A 346 58.26 8.95 19.14
CA ASP A 346 57.64 8.14 20.20
C ASP A 346 56.29 8.75 20.63
N MET A 347 55.23 7.95 20.69
CA MET A 347 53.89 8.35 21.09
C MET A 347 53.60 8.02 22.57
N TYR A 348 53.02 8.99 23.27
CA TYR A 348 52.52 8.87 24.63
C TYR A 348 51.08 9.36 24.68
N VAL A 349 50.17 8.59 25.26
CA VAL A 349 48.75 8.93 25.37
C VAL A 349 48.31 8.90 26.83
N ARG A 350 47.48 9.87 27.26
CA ARG A 350 46.92 9.92 28.61
C ARG A 350 45.54 10.60 28.66
N PHE A 351 44.63 10.07 29.46
CA PHE A 351 43.31 10.64 29.72
C PHE A 351 43.37 11.73 30.80
N GLY A 352 42.62 12.82 30.59
CA GLY A 352 42.37 13.87 31.59
C GLY A 352 43.55 14.80 31.88
N SER A 353 44.76 14.50 31.43
CA SER A 353 45.96 15.34 31.60
C SER A 353 47.01 15.05 30.54
N ALA A 354 47.90 16.03 30.28
CA ALA A 354 49.01 15.85 29.35
C ALA A 354 49.98 14.74 29.81
N PRO A 355 50.39 13.82 28.93
CA PRO A 355 51.39 12.80 29.25
C PRO A 355 52.80 13.39 29.39
N THR A 356 53.67 12.70 30.11
CA THR A 356 55.12 12.94 30.13
C THR A 356 55.85 11.64 29.77
N THR A 357 57.16 11.71 29.58
CA THR A 357 57.98 10.50 29.36
C THR A 357 58.00 9.54 30.56
N ALA A 358 57.56 9.99 31.74
CA ALA A 358 57.45 9.18 32.95
C ALA A 358 56.01 8.82 33.34
N THR A 359 55.00 9.52 32.81
CA THR A 359 53.59 9.31 33.20
C THR A 359 52.67 9.31 31.97
N TYR A 360 52.07 8.15 31.69
CA TYR A 360 51.26 7.89 30.51
C TYR A 360 50.30 6.71 30.76
N ASP A 361 49.22 6.63 29.99
CA ASP A 361 48.30 5.48 30.00
C ASP A 361 48.67 4.46 28.91
N CYS A 362 49.25 4.93 27.80
CA CYS A 362 49.79 4.08 26.75
C CYS A 362 51.06 4.66 26.13
N ARG A 363 52.03 3.77 25.89
CA ARG A 363 53.30 4.01 25.19
C ARG A 363 53.77 2.72 24.51
N PRO A 364 53.68 2.58 23.17
CA PRO A 364 53.97 1.33 22.47
C PRO A 364 55.47 1.07 22.23
N TYR A 365 56.33 2.11 22.32
CA TYR A 365 57.81 2.07 22.28
C TYR A 365 58.40 1.15 21.20
N LYS A 366 58.17 1.52 19.95
CA LYS A 366 58.72 0.84 18.77
C LYS A 366 59.74 1.75 18.08
N THR A 367 60.71 1.14 17.40
CA THR A 367 61.65 1.91 16.58
C THR A 367 60.96 2.43 15.31
N GLY A 368 61.06 3.73 15.05
CA GLY A 368 60.48 4.40 13.90
C GLY A 368 59.05 4.88 14.14
N ASN A 369 58.45 5.55 13.16
CA ASN A 369 57.20 6.30 13.35
C ASN A 369 55.90 5.46 13.38
N ALA A 370 55.99 4.13 13.29
CA ALA A 370 54.82 3.25 13.17
C ALA A 370 54.36 2.73 14.54
N GLU A 371 53.53 3.53 15.21
CA GLU A 371 53.09 3.28 16.59
C GLU A 371 51.57 3.28 16.75
N THR A 372 51.05 2.58 17.74
CA THR A 372 49.61 2.48 17.99
C THR A 372 49.29 2.36 19.47
N CYS A 373 48.32 3.14 19.94
CA CYS A 373 47.70 3.02 21.25
C CYS A 373 46.21 2.73 21.10
N THR A 374 45.68 1.75 21.83
CA THR A 374 44.25 1.39 21.79
C THR A 374 43.65 1.28 23.18
N PHE A 375 42.38 1.64 23.29
CA PHE A 375 41.58 1.60 24.51
C PHE A 375 40.18 1.09 24.13
N ALA A 376 39.85 -0.15 24.49
CA ALA A 376 38.58 -0.77 24.11
C ALA A 376 37.36 -0.05 24.72
N ALA A 377 37.49 0.39 25.98
CA ALA A 377 36.48 1.14 26.72
C ALA A 377 37.07 2.47 27.25
N PRO A 378 37.22 3.50 26.39
CA PRO A 378 37.79 4.79 26.81
C PRO A 378 36.86 5.54 27.77
N SER A 379 37.43 6.25 28.73
CA SER A 379 36.68 7.22 29.53
C SER A 379 36.28 8.44 28.69
N ALA A 380 35.07 8.96 28.95
CA ALA A 380 34.57 10.19 28.34
C ALA A 380 35.35 11.40 28.84
N GLY A 381 35.74 12.30 27.93
CA GLY A 381 36.50 13.51 28.24
C GLY A 381 37.71 13.69 27.33
N THR A 382 38.63 14.55 27.75
CA THR A 382 39.79 14.93 26.93
C THR A 382 40.93 13.91 27.05
N TRP A 383 41.34 13.37 25.91
CA TRP A 383 42.53 12.54 25.76
C TRP A 383 43.68 13.38 25.19
N TYR A 384 44.87 13.23 25.76
CA TYR A 384 46.07 13.96 25.38
C TYR A 384 47.06 13.00 24.71
N VAL A 385 47.68 13.44 23.62
CA VAL A 385 48.70 12.69 22.87
C VAL A 385 49.95 13.56 22.75
N MET A 386 51.10 13.03 23.14
CA MET A 386 52.41 13.67 22.93
C MET A 386 53.23 12.82 21.97
N LEU A 387 53.83 13.46 20.96
CA LEU A 387 54.83 12.85 20.08
C LEU A 387 56.20 13.41 20.44
N SER A 388 57.11 12.58 20.95
CA SER A 388 58.47 12.96 21.35
C SER A 388 59.46 12.55 20.27
N ALA A 389 60.27 13.48 19.77
CA ALA A 389 61.28 13.20 18.76
C ALA A 389 62.53 12.56 19.40
N TYR A 390 62.60 11.23 19.41
CA TYR A 390 63.83 10.52 19.80
C TYR A 390 64.96 10.82 18.81
N THR A 391 64.62 10.87 17.52
CA THR A 391 65.39 11.56 16.49
C THR A 391 64.48 12.51 15.72
N SER A 392 65.05 13.51 15.03
CA SER A 392 64.24 14.43 14.23
C SER A 392 63.37 13.66 13.22
N PHE A 393 62.07 13.92 13.23
CA PHE A 393 61.11 13.29 12.32
C PHE A 393 60.44 14.31 11.42
N SER A 394 59.96 13.87 10.26
CA SER A 394 59.23 14.70 9.31
C SER A 394 58.25 13.89 8.46
N GLY A 395 57.12 14.49 8.09
CA GLY A 395 56.09 13.86 7.26
C GLY A 395 55.26 12.79 7.97
N VAL A 396 55.29 12.75 9.31
CA VAL A 396 54.53 11.78 10.11
C VAL A 396 53.04 12.15 10.11
N SER A 397 52.17 11.15 10.17
CA SER A 397 50.72 11.30 10.30
C SER A 397 50.20 10.67 11.59
N LEU A 398 49.33 11.37 12.32
CA LEU A 398 48.66 10.91 13.53
C LEU A 398 47.14 10.83 13.29
N LEU A 399 46.59 9.63 13.33
CA LEU A 399 45.15 9.35 13.14
C LEU A 399 44.53 8.91 14.47
N PRO A 400 43.69 9.74 15.12
CA PRO A 400 42.79 9.25 16.16
C PRO A 400 41.57 8.57 15.54
N SER A 401 41.03 7.55 16.19
CA SER A 401 39.70 7.03 15.88
C SER A 401 39.01 6.50 17.13
N TYR A 402 37.69 6.59 17.22
CA TYR A 402 36.85 5.88 18.18
C TYR A 402 35.50 5.61 17.52
N SER A 403 34.83 4.56 17.94
CA SER A 403 33.45 4.28 17.57
C SER A 403 32.54 4.99 18.56
N THR A 404 31.78 5.98 18.11
CA THR A 404 30.57 6.35 18.84
C THR A 404 29.60 5.22 18.58
N GLY A 405 29.17 4.49 19.62
CA GLY A 405 27.93 3.74 19.46
C GLY A 405 26.91 4.73 18.90
N VAL A 406 26.30 4.42 17.76
CA VAL A 406 25.04 5.10 17.43
C VAL A 406 24.19 5.00 18.68
N ALA A 407 23.59 6.11 19.11
CA ALA A 407 22.64 6.02 20.21
C ALA A 407 21.66 4.92 19.81
N ASP A 408 21.62 3.87 20.61
CA ASP A 408 20.76 2.74 20.37
C ASP A 408 19.31 3.26 20.34
N VAL A 409 18.59 2.93 19.28
CA VAL A 409 17.25 3.48 19.06
C VAL A 409 16.29 2.41 19.53
N ALA A 410 15.47 2.74 20.54
CA ALA A 410 14.45 1.84 21.02
C ALA A 410 13.58 1.30 19.87
N PRO A 411 13.19 0.02 19.90
CA PRO A 411 12.45 -0.60 18.82
C PRO A 411 11.08 0.06 18.66
N THR A 412 10.60 0.12 17.43
CA THR A 412 9.26 0.61 17.07
C THR A 412 8.51 -0.41 16.24
N LEU A 413 7.17 -0.36 16.24
CA LEU A 413 6.36 -1.22 15.37
C LEU A 413 6.31 -0.59 13.97
N SER A 414 7.09 -1.15 13.04
CA SER A 414 7.19 -0.70 11.64
C SER A 414 5.91 -0.99 10.83
N SER A 415 5.32 -2.17 11.03
CA SER A 415 4.06 -2.54 10.36
C SER A 415 3.23 -3.53 11.16
N CYS A 416 1.93 -3.53 10.88
CA CYS A 416 0.95 -4.46 11.43
C CYS A 416 -0.04 -4.84 10.33
N THR A 417 -0.31 -6.13 10.17
CA THR A 417 -1.36 -6.67 9.29
C THR A 417 -2.28 -7.55 10.12
N PRO A 418 -3.59 -7.28 10.20
CA PRO A 418 -4.31 -6.19 9.56
C PRO A 418 -3.79 -4.81 9.96
N ALA A 419 -3.86 -3.85 9.03
CA ALA A 419 -3.49 -2.47 9.30
C ALA A 419 -4.43 -1.86 10.36
N SER A 420 -3.96 -0.85 11.09
CA SER A 420 -4.82 -0.16 12.06
C SER A 420 -6.02 0.46 11.35
N GLY A 421 -7.22 0.20 11.87
CA GLY A 421 -8.48 0.63 11.30
C GLY A 421 -8.97 -0.22 10.12
N ALA A 422 -8.27 -1.31 9.75
CA ALA A 422 -8.72 -2.19 8.67
C ALA A 422 -10.13 -2.71 8.94
N THR A 423 -10.98 -2.72 7.91
CA THR A 423 -12.33 -3.31 7.93
C THR A 423 -12.35 -4.54 7.03
N ASN A 424 -13.40 -5.35 7.15
CA ASN A 424 -13.55 -6.60 6.38
C ASN A 424 -12.38 -7.57 6.58
N VAL A 425 -11.79 -7.56 7.77
CA VAL A 425 -10.76 -8.53 8.15
C VAL A 425 -11.43 -9.88 8.31
N ALA A 426 -10.96 -10.90 7.58
CA ALA A 426 -11.51 -12.24 7.70
C ALA A 426 -11.45 -12.71 9.16
N ILE A 427 -12.50 -13.37 9.64
CA ILE A 427 -12.62 -13.79 11.04
C ILE A 427 -11.51 -14.74 11.51
N ASN A 428 -10.83 -15.43 10.59
CA ASN A 428 -9.71 -16.33 10.84
C ASN A 428 -8.34 -15.70 10.55
N SER A 429 -8.25 -14.36 10.45
CA SER A 429 -7.00 -13.68 10.08
C SER A 429 -5.94 -13.78 11.18
N ASP A 430 -4.73 -14.16 10.77
CA ASP A 430 -3.53 -13.97 11.58
C ASP A 430 -3.20 -12.47 11.72
N ILE A 431 -2.59 -12.10 12.85
CA ILE A 431 -2.03 -10.76 13.04
C ILE A 431 -0.50 -10.81 12.92
N SER A 432 0.05 -10.21 11.88
CA SER A 432 1.49 -10.09 11.64
C SER A 432 2.02 -8.74 12.10
N LEU A 433 3.13 -8.75 12.84
CA LEU A 433 3.78 -7.59 13.43
C LEU A 433 5.24 -7.56 13.00
N THR A 434 5.72 -6.43 12.48
CA THR A 434 7.13 -6.23 12.13
C THR A 434 7.68 -5.03 12.88
N PHE A 435 8.80 -5.21 13.57
CA PHE A 435 9.50 -4.16 14.32
C PHE A 435 10.62 -3.51 13.48
N SER A 436 11.14 -2.36 13.93
CA SER A 436 12.27 -1.66 13.29
C SER A 436 13.56 -2.47 13.32
N GLU A 437 13.67 -3.39 14.28
CA GLU A 437 14.82 -4.27 14.48
C GLU A 437 14.41 -5.57 15.20
N ALA A 438 15.40 -6.42 15.52
CA ALA A 438 15.18 -7.65 16.26
C ALA A 438 14.85 -7.36 17.73
N VAL A 439 13.76 -7.96 18.25
CA VAL A 439 13.31 -7.79 19.63
C VAL A 439 13.18 -9.11 20.38
N THR A 440 13.39 -9.04 21.68
CA THR A 440 13.01 -10.04 22.67
C THR A 440 11.67 -9.66 23.29
N VAL A 441 10.70 -10.56 23.22
CA VAL A 441 9.37 -10.40 23.86
C VAL A 441 9.28 -11.26 25.13
N THR A 442 8.74 -10.69 26.22
CA THR A 442 8.62 -11.40 27.51
C THR A 442 7.24 -11.20 28.15
N GLY A 443 6.81 -12.15 28.99
CA GLY A 443 5.53 -12.03 29.71
C GLY A 443 4.32 -11.78 28.80
N SER A 444 3.36 -10.98 29.28
CA SER A 444 2.20 -10.51 28.50
C SER A 444 2.59 -9.30 27.66
N TRP A 445 3.39 -9.51 26.62
CA TRP A 445 3.87 -8.46 25.71
C TRP A 445 2.77 -7.93 24.77
N TYR A 446 1.62 -8.59 24.70
CA TYR A 446 0.43 -8.12 23.99
C TYR A 446 -0.86 -8.42 24.77
N SER A 447 -1.92 -7.70 24.44
CA SER A 447 -3.31 -8.08 24.72
C SER A 447 -4.17 -7.90 23.48
N LEU A 448 -5.05 -8.86 23.18
CA LEU A 448 -5.99 -8.79 22.06
C LEU A 448 -7.41 -8.89 22.62
N THR A 449 -8.21 -7.85 22.41
CA THR A 449 -9.56 -7.77 22.97
C THR A 449 -10.52 -7.23 21.93
N CYS A 450 -11.59 -7.96 21.67
CA CYS A 450 -12.64 -7.58 20.74
C CYS A 450 -13.91 -7.17 21.48
N ALA A 451 -14.67 -6.26 20.86
CA ALA A 451 -15.81 -5.62 21.48
C ALA A 451 -16.93 -6.60 21.88
N SER A 452 -17.12 -7.69 21.11
CA SER A 452 -18.22 -8.63 21.31
C SER A 452 -17.75 -9.94 21.95
N SER A 453 -16.67 -10.52 21.45
CA SER A 453 -16.12 -11.81 21.89
C SER A 453 -15.16 -11.70 23.08
N GLY A 454 -14.71 -10.49 23.42
CA GLY A 454 -13.84 -10.26 24.57
C GLY A 454 -12.37 -10.57 24.30
N SER A 455 -11.65 -11.11 25.28
CA SER A 455 -10.20 -11.33 25.15
C SER A 455 -9.89 -12.58 24.34
N HIS A 456 -8.99 -12.47 23.36
CA HIS A 456 -8.47 -13.59 22.58
C HIS A 456 -7.05 -13.95 23.04
N ALA A 457 -6.80 -15.26 23.19
CA ALA A 457 -5.45 -15.78 23.22
C ALA A 457 -4.97 -16.03 21.78
N ALA A 458 -3.66 -15.93 21.55
CA ALA A 458 -3.06 -16.24 20.26
C ALA A 458 -1.80 -17.12 20.43
N ALA A 459 -1.66 -18.09 19.53
CA ALA A 459 -0.42 -18.82 19.34
C ALA A 459 0.59 -17.87 18.66
N VAL A 460 1.74 -17.67 19.31
CA VAL A 460 2.80 -16.80 18.81
C VAL A 460 3.82 -17.62 18.04
N SER A 461 4.15 -17.18 16.83
CA SER A 461 5.23 -17.75 16.01
C SER A 461 6.07 -16.66 15.34
N GLY A 462 7.22 -17.03 14.76
CA GLY A 462 8.17 -16.09 14.16
C GLY A 462 9.25 -15.57 15.13
N GLY A 463 9.65 -14.32 14.94
CA GLY A 463 10.72 -13.62 15.66
C GLY A 463 12.10 -13.77 15.01
N PRO A 464 13.08 -12.92 15.38
CA PRO A 464 12.99 -11.85 16.37
C PRO A 464 12.48 -10.50 15.82
N THR A 465 12.33 -10.33 14.50
CA THR A 465 11.89 -9.04 13.90
C THR A 465 10.41 -9.04 13.49
N THR A 466 9.91 -10.18 13.03
CA THR A 466 8.51 -10.35 12.60
C THR A 466 7.84 -11.45 13.39
N PHE A 467 6.75 -11.12 14.09
CA PHE A 467 5.94 -12.08 14.85
C PHE A 467 4.56 -12.24 14.23
N THR A 468 4.02 -13.45 14.29
CA THR A 468 2.64 -13.76 13.91
C THR A 468 1.87 -14.21 15.14
N LEU A 469 0.75 -13.55 15.41
CA LEU A 469 -0.25 -13.94 16.40
C LEU A 469 -1.41 -14.61 15.67
N ASN A 470 -1.53 -15.93 15.83
CA ASN A 470 -2.67 -16.70 15.31
C ASN A 470 -3.70 -16.87 16.44
N PRO A 471 -4.88 -16.21 16.37
CA PRO A 471 -5.90 -16.33 17.41
C PRO A 471 -6.30 -17.80 17.62
N THR A 472 -6.31 -18.27 18.87
CA THR A 472 -6.65 -19.68 19.15
C THR A 472 -8.14 -20.00 18.93
N VAL A 473 -8.95 -18.95 18.77
CA VAL A 473 -10.36 -18.99 18.40
C VAL A 473 -10.56 -17.84 17.41
N ASP A 474 -11.23 -18.13 16.29
CA ASP A 474 -11.60 -17.15 15.28
C ASP A 474 -12.39 -15.99 15.90
N PHE A 475 -12.25 -14.80 15.32
CA PHE A 475 -12.99 -13.63 15.73
C PHE A 475 -14.49 -13.76 15.42
N GLY A 476 -15.31 -13.00 16.16
CA GLY A 476 -16.70 -12.78 15.82
C GLY A 476 -16.86 -11.90 14.57
N ASN A 477 -18.04 -11.90 13.98
CA ASN A 477 -18.37 -11.06 12.82
C ASN A 477 -18.70 -9.62 13.24
N LEU A 478 -18.43 -8.65 12.37
CA LEU A 478 -18.65 -7.20 12.60
C LEU A 478 -18.10 -6.68 13.93
N GLU A 479 -17.06 -7.30 14.49
CA GLU A 479 -16.53 -6.88 15.76
C GLU A 479 -15.22 -6.13 15.60
N THR A 480 -15.08 -5.06 16.39
CA THR A 480 -13.82 -4.33 16.46
C THR A 480 -12.92 -5.02 17.48
N CYS A 481 -11.80 -5.56 16.99
CA CYS A 481 -10.72 -6.10 17.79
C CYS A 481 -9.64 -5.04 17.99
N THR A 482 -9.13 -4.94 19.21
CA THR A 482 -8.01 -4.07 19.59
C THR A 482 -6.85 -4.90 20.08
N LEU A 483 -5.75 -4.86 19.35
CA LEU A 483 -4.44 -5.34 19.79
C LEU A 483 -3.72 -4.21 20.51
N THR A 484 -3.17 -4.47 21.69
CA THR A 484 -2.27 -3.56 22.40
C THR A 484 -0.95 -4.27 22.66
N LEU A 485 0.15 -3.68 22.18
CA LEU A 485 1.51 -4.08 22.49
C LEU A 485 1.98 -3.35 23.74
N VAL A 486 2.52 -4.10 24.70
CA VAL A 486 2.99 -3.58 25.98
C VAL A 486 4.48 -3.26 25.86
N ALA A 487 4.81 -1.97 25.76
CA ALA A 487 6.15 -1.48 25.44
C ALA A 487 7.25 -2.05 26.35
N ALA A 488 6.98 -2.06 27.66
CA ALA A 488 7.93 -2.52 28.67
C ALA A 488 8.37 -3.99 28.51
N ASN A 489 7.62 -4.78 27.74
CA ASN A 489 7.82 -6.21 27.55
C ASN A 489 8.46 -6.55 26.19
N ILE A 490 8.78 -5.53 25.39
CA ILE A 490 9.36 -5.66 24.04
C ILE A 490 10.66 -4.85 24.03
N VAL A 491 11.80 -5.55 24.02
CA VAL A 491 13.14 -4.97 24.14
C VAL A 491 13.97 -5.36 22.92
N ASP A 492 14.78 -4.47 22.37
CA ASP A 492 15.72 -4.80 21.29
C ASP A 492 16.75 -5.90 21.70
N GLN A 493 17.47 -6.41 20.70
CA GLN A 493 18.48 -7.47 20.87
C GLN A 493 19.92 -7.01 20.60
N ASP A 494 20.11 -5.78 20.15
CA ASP A 494 21.41 -5.15 19.94
C ASP A 494 21.63 -3.99 20.92
N GLY A 495 22.81 -3.37 20.80
CA GLY A 495 23.19 -2.20 21.59
C GLY A 495 22.99 -2.32 23.11
N THR A 496 22.42 -1.27 23.68
CA THR A 496 21.99 -1.17 25.08
C THR A 496 20.49 -1.41 25.15
N ALA A 497 20.08 -2.64 25.48
CA ALA A 497 18.70 -3.06 25.76
C ALA A 497 17.71 -1.89 26.01
N ASN A 498 16.94 -1.50 25.01
CA ASN A 498 15.88 -0.51 25.13
C ASN A 498 14.51 -1.15 24.91
N ALA A 499 13.59 -0.89 25.84
CA ALA A 499 12.19 -1.20 25.64
C ALA A 499 11.58 -0.24 24.63
N MET A 500 10.54 -0.67 23.90
CA MET A 500 9.75 0.25 23.07
C MET A 500 9.32 1.48 23.90
N ALA A 501 9.33 2.66 23.27
CA ALA A 501 9.11 3.92 23.99
C ALA A 501 7.70 4.06 24.61
N ALA A 502 6.67 3.47 24.00
CA ALA A 502 5.30 3.54 24.47
C ALA A 502 4.47 2.33 24.00
N ASN A 503 3.38 2.03 24.72
CA ASN A 503 2.42 1.01 24.29
C ASN A 503 1.84 1.40 22.93
N VAL A 504 1.63 0.41 22.08
CA VAL A 504 1.07 0.62 20.74
C VAL A 504 -0.25 -0.12 20.63
N SER A 505 -1.34 0.62 20.39
CA SER A 505 -2.64 0.02 20.11
C SER A 505 -2.95 0.07 18.61
N ARG A 506 -3.55 -1.01 18.12
CA ARG A 506 -4.03 -1.19 16.75
C ARG A 506 -5.43 -1.78 16.82
N SER A 507 -6.35 -1.29 16.01
CA SER A 507 -7.68 -1.87 15.92
C SER A 507 -7.95 -2.38 14.51
N PHE A 508 -8.87 -3.30 14.37
CA PHE A 508 -9.45 -3.70 13.09
C PHE A 508 -10.87 -4.18 13.32
N THR A 509 -11.70 -4.16 12.28
CA THR A 509 -13.07 -4.67 12.32
C THR A 509 -13.17 -5.86 11.38
N THR A 510 -13.68 -6.97 11.92
CA THR A 510 -13.86 -8.20 11.16
C THR A 510 -14.98 -8.05 10.14
N SER A 511 -14.96 -8.87 9.10
CA SER A 511 -15.96 -8.87 8.05
C SER A 511 -17.36 -9.10 8.60
N ALA A 512 -18.34 -8.59 7.85
CA ALA A 512 -19.72 -8.92 8.10
C ALA A 512 -19.90 -10.43 7.93
N ALA A 513 -20.67 -11.04 8.84
CA ALA A 513 -21.38 -12.24 8.45
C ALA A 513 -22.27 -11.86 7.27
N ALA A 514 -22.53 -12.77 6.33
CA ALA A 514 -23.66 -12.67 5.42
C ALA A 514 -24.98 -12.73 6.23
N SER A 515 -25.27 -11.70 7.05
CA SER A 515 -26.31 -11.76 8.07
C SER A 515 -27.66 -11.57 7.41
N GLY A 516 -28.35 -12.68 7.16
CA GLY A 516 -29.66 -12.72 6.54
C GLY A 516 -29.69 -13.53 5.25
N TYR A 517 -28.62 -13.46 4.44
CA TYR A 517 -28.57 -14.11 3.12
C TYR A 517 -28.83 -15.63 3.26
N TYR A 518 -28.16 -16.29 4.20
CA TYR A 518 -28.34 -17.71 4.49
C TYR A 518 -29.32 -18.00 5.64
N ALA A 519 -30.15 -17.03 6.07
CA ALA A 519 -30.97 -17.21 7.27
C ALA A 519 -32.01 -18.34 7.18
N SER A 520 -32.43 -18.70 5.97
CA SER A 520 -33.33 -19.84 5.72
C SER A 520 -32.60 -21.17 5.53
N VAL A 521 -31.27 -21.17 5.47
CA VAL A 521 -30.48 -22.40 5.27
C VAL A 521 -30.39 -23.20 6.56
N ASN A 522 -30.62 -24.51 6.45
CA ASN A 522 -30.54 -25.44 7.57
C ASN A 522 -29.54 -26.56 7.28
N ALA A 523 -28.40 -26.50 7.94
CA ALA A 523 -27.31 -27.46 7.79
C ALA A 523 -27.44 -28.75 8.62
N GLY A 524 -28.63 -29.07 9.17
CA GLY A 524 -28.81 -30.20 10.08
C GLY A 524 -28.71 -31.60 9.46
N SER A 525 -28.77 -31.70 8.13
CA SER A 525 -28.46 -32.94 7.38
C SER A 525 -28.11 -32.60 5.93
N ALA A 526 -27.42 -33.48 5.22
CA ALA A 526 -27.11 -33.29 3.80
C ALA A 526 -28.36 -32.98 2.95
N ALA A 527 -29.45 -33.72 3.18
CA ALA A 527 -30.71 -33.55 2.47
C ALA A 527 -31.40 -32.21 2.82
N THR A 528 -31.41 -31.85 4.10
CA THR A 528 -31.99 -30.58 4.57
C THR A 528 -31.17 -29.38 4.06
N LEU A 529 -29.84 -29.49 4.12
CA LEU A 529 -28.93 -28.47 3.64
C LEU A 529 -29.14 -28.22 2.15
N ARG A 530 -29.10 -29.28 1.34
CA ARG A 530 -29.33 -29.16 -0.11
C ARG A 530 -30.67 -28.49 -0.44
N SER A 531 -31.75 -28.97 0.17
CA SER A 531 -33.11 -28.46 -0.10
C SER A 531 -33.38 -27.04 0.41
N THR A 532 -32.62 -26.55 1.40
CA THR A 532 -32.77 -25.18 1.93
C THR A 532 -31.74 -24.21 1.35
N LEU A 533 -30.61 -24.72 0.87
CA LEU A 533 -29.55 -23.92 0.25
C LEU A 533 -29.83 -23.60 -1.20
N HIS A 534 -30.28 -24.58 -2.01
CA HIS A 534 -30.59 -24.34 -3.42
C HIS A 534 -31.53 -23.12 -3.60
N PRO A 535 -32.69 -23.02 -2.91
CA PRO A 535 -33.58 -21.86 -3.06
C PRO A 535 -32.99 -20.50 -2.66
N VAL A 536 -31.92 -20.47 -1.87
CA VAL A 536 -31.27 -19.21 -1.43
C VAL A 536 -30.31 -18.69 -2.49
N ILE A 537 -29.68 -19.58 -3.25
CA ILE A 537 -28.73 -19.22 -4.30
C ILE A 537 -29.34 -19.33 -5.69
N ASP A 538 -30.52 -19.96 -5.81
CA ASP A 538 -31.32 -20.11 -7.03
C ASP A 538 -31.64 -18.76 -7.67
N ASP A 539 -31.74 -18.77 -9.00
CA ASP A 539 -31.71 -17.58 -9.87
C ASP A 539 -30.44 -16.72 -9.72
N HIS A 540 -30.13 -15.96 -10.76
CA HIS A 540 -29.18 -14.85 -10.64
C HIS A 540 -29.48 -13.80 -11.71
N THR A 541 -29.05 -12.56 -11.48
CA THR A 541 -29.18 -11.52 -12.52
C THR A 541 -28.28 -11.88 -13.70
N LYS A 542 -28.85 -11.98 -14.91
CA LYS A 542 -28.06 -12.26 -16.12
C LYS A 542 -27.28 -11.01 -16.53
N ILE A 543 -25.96 -11.07 -16.36
CA ILE A 543 -25.05 -10.11 -17.00
C ILE A 543 -24.80 -10.59 -18.44
N PRO A 544 -24.96 -9.75 -19.48
CA PRO A 544 -24.69 -10.16 -20.85
C PRO A 544 -23.28 -10.72 -21.01
N TYR A 545 -23.11 -11.75 -21.84
CA TYR A 545 -21.77 -12.29 -22.08
C TYR A 545 -20.90 -11.23 -22.74
N THR A 546 -21.35 -10.60 -23.81
CA THR A 546 -20.68 -9.43 -24.41
C THR A 546 -21.72 -8.35 -24.72
N ALA A 547 -21.49 -7.11 -24.30
CA ALA A 547 -22.39 -5.98 -24.58
C ALA A 547 -21.63 -4.65 -24.74
N SER A 548 -22.37 -3.60 -25.12
CA SER A 548 -21.88 -2.21 -25.11
C SER A 548 -22.16 -1.50 -23.79
N THR A 549 -22.91 -2.16 -22.90
CA THR A 549 -23.12 -1.84 -21.49
C THR A 549 -22.32 -2.81 -20.64
N THR A 550 -22.45 -2.74 -19.30
CA THR A 550 -21.86 -3.72 -18.39
C THR A 550 -22.10 -5.16 -18.87
N ASP A 551 -21.01 -5.88 -19.08
CA ASP A 551 -20.99 -7.27 -19.49
C ASP A 551 -20.06 -8.10 -18.58
N THR A 552 -19.95 -9.41 -18.85
CA THR A 552 -19.11 -10.28 -18.01
C THR A 552 -17.62 -9.91 -18.04
N TRP A 553 -17.10 -9.23 -19.06
CA TRP A 553 -15.72 -8.72 -19.03
C TRP A 553 -15.55 -7.62 -17.99
N ASP A 554 -16.51 -6.70 -17.92
CA ASP A 554 -16.46 -5.60 -16.97
C ASP A 554 -16.45 -6.12 -15.53
N VAL A 555 -17.29 -7.12 -15.25
CA VAL A 555 -17.35 -7.71 -13.90
C VAL A 555 -16.09 -8.51 -13.60
N LEU A 556 -15.60 -9.34 -14.52
CA LEU A 556 -14.37 -10.12 -14.31
C LEU A 556 -13.12 -9.23 -14.21
N ASN A 557 -13.11 -8.07 -14.86
CA ASN A 557 -12.06 -7.07 -14.67
C ASN A 557 -12.00 -6.54 -13.22
N VAL A 558 -13.09 -6.63 -12.45
CA VAL A 558 -13.12 -6.27 -11.03
C VAL A 558 -12.92 -7.50 -10.15
N ALA A 559 -13.63 -8.59 -10.44
CA ALA A 559 -13.64 -9.80 -9.62
C ALA A 559 -12.30 -10.54 -9.63
N ASP A 560 -11.61 -10.57 -10.78
CA ASP A 560 -10.30 -11.20 -10.96
C ASP A 560 -9.16 -10.16 -11.00
N GLN A 561 -9.39 -8.98 -10.40
CA GLN A 561 -8.40 -7.92 -10.36
C GLN A 561 -7.11 -8.38 -9.67
N ASP A 562 -5.98 -8.02 -10.27
CA ASP A 562 -4.67 -8.29 -9.69
C ASP A 562 -4.49 -7.49 -8.37
N PRO A 563 -4.24 -8.17 -7.23
CA PRO A 563 -4.14 -7.51 -5.93
C PRO A 563 -2.95 -6.55 -5.81
N LEU A 564 -1.92 -6.71 -6.66
CA LEU A 564 -0.75 -5.84 -6.68
C LEU A 564 -0.87 -4.73 -7.74
N ASN A 565 -1.87 -4.79 -8.63
CA ASN A 565 -2.04 -3.82 -9.69
C ASN A 565 -3.50 -3.73 -10.19
N SER A 566 -4.22 -2.69 -9.76
CA SER A 566 -5.63 -2.48 -10.12
C SER A 566 -5.92 -2.25 -11.61
N SER A 567 -4.90 -1.97 -12.43
CA SER A 567 -5.04 -1.86 -13.89
C SER A 567 -4.93 -3.21 -14.60
N ARG A 568 -4.82 -4.32 -13.85
CA ARG A 568 -4.56 -5.65 -14.37
C ARG A 568 -5.51 -6.69 -13.76
N VAL A 569 -5.59 -7.84 -14.41
CA VAL A 569 -6.31 -9.04 -13.94
C VAL A 569 -5.32 -10.19 -13.77
N LEU A 570 -5.56 -11.04 -12.78
CA LEU A 570 -4.73 -12.21 -12.53
C LEU A 570 -5.42 -13.46 -13.09
N ASP A 571 -4.71 -14.20 -13.95
CA ASP A 571 -5.29 -15.40 -14.58
C ASP A 571 -5.28 -16.63 -13.66
N ILE A 572 -6.33 -17.43 -13.75
CA ILE A 572 -6.56 -18.59 -12.87
C ILE A 572 -5.56 -19.73 -13.04
N TYR A 573 -5.01 -19.97 -14.24
CA TYR A 573 -4.21 -21.17 -14.50
C TYR A 573 -2.72 -20.91 -14.61
N LYS A 574 -2.31 -19.84 -15.28
CA LYS A 574 -0.89 -19.55 -15.54
C LYS A 574 -0.30 -18.62 -14.48
N ASN A 575 -1.08 -18.10 -13.53
CA ASN A 575 -0.66 -17.16 -12.49
C ASN A 575 0.07 -15.94 -13.08
N THR A 576 -0.42 -15.44 -14.21
CA THR A 576 0.13 -14.31 -14.94
C THR A 576 -0.85 -13.14 -14.85
N SER A 577 -0.31 -11.99 -14.49
CA SER A 577 -1.04 -10.73 -14.50
C SER A 577 -1.11 -10.17 -15.93
N TYR A 578 -2.30 -9.80 -16.40
CA TYR A 578 -2.56 -9.22 -17.72
C TYR A 578 -3.16 -7.83 -17.63
N ALA A 579 -2.83 -6.95 -18.59
CA ALA A 579 -3.48 -5.64 -18.66
C ALA A 579 -4.98 -5.82 -18.96
N LYS A 580 -5.85 -5.10 -18.25
CA LYS A 580 -7.29 -5.15 -18.50
C LYS A 580 -7.59 -4.76 -19.94
N ALA A 581 -8.45 -5.54 -20.59
CA ALA A 581 -8.97 -5.28 -21.92
C ALA A 581 -10.48 -5.09 -21.85
N THR A 582 -10.98 -4.15 -22.66
CA THR A 582 -12.41 -3.90 -22.86
C THR A 582 -12.93 -4.88 -23.92
N GLY A 583 -13.06 -6.16 -23.55
CA GLY A 583 -13.56 -7.23 -24.41
C GLY A 583 -12.57 -8.35 -24.72
N GLY A 584 -13.01 -9.27 -25.59
CA GLY A 584 -12.21 -10.40 -26.05
C GLY A 584 -10.90 -9.94 -26.70
N ASN A 585 -9.81 -10.60 -26.32
CA ASN A 585 -8.45 -10.25 -26.73
C ASN A 585 -7.64 -11.53 -27.06
N ASP A 586 -6.36 -11.35 -27.42
CA ASP A 586 -5.48 -12.43 -27.90
C ASP A 586 -4.57 -13.02 -26.82
N PHE A 587 -4.67 -12.58 -25.56
CA PHE A 587 -3.75 -12.97 -24.48
C PHE A 587 -4.44 -13.57 -23.25
N TYR A 588 -5.71 -13.25 -22.98
CA TYR A 588 -6.56 -13.98 -22.05
C TYR A 588 -8.00 -14.09 -22.57
N ASN A 589 -8.73 -15.10 -22.09
CA ASN A 589 -10.15 -15.26 -22.33
C ASN A 589 -10.92 -15.55 -21.03
N ARG A 590 -12.22 -15.81 -21.16
CA ARG A 590 -13.08 -16.25 -20.06
C ARG A 590 -13.14 -17.77 -20.07
N GLU A 591 -12.73 -18.36 -18.97
CA GLU A 591 -12.79 -19.78 -18.69
C GLU A 591 -14.11 -20.12 -18.01
N HIS A 592 -14.81 -21.10 -18.56
CA HIS A 592 -15.96 -21.72 -17.92
C HIS A 592 -15.48 -22.90 -17.10
N THR A 593 -15.21 -22.71 -15.80
CA THR A 593 -14.73 -23.83 -14.94
C THR A 593 -15.73 -25.00 -14.89
N TRP A 594 -17.02 -24.78 -15.13
CA TRP A 594 -17.91 -25.82 -15.67
C TRP A 594 -18.07 -25.62 -17.19
N PRO A 595 -17.49 -26.46 -18.06
CA PRO A 595 -17.57 -26.26 -19.50
C PRO A 595 -19.03 -26.34 -19.98
N ASN A 596 -19.48 -25.35 -20.74
CA ASN A 596 -20.87 -25.34 -21.21
C ASN A 596 -21.24 -26.61 -22.01
N SER A 597 -20.30 -27.15 -22.80
CA SER A 597 -20.46 -28.42 -23.53
C SER A 597 -20.93 -29.61 -22.66
N LEU A 598 -20.79 -29.53 -21.34
CA LEU A 598 -21.20 -30.51 -20.35
C LEU A 598 -22.44 -30.09 -19.55
N GLY A 599 -23.48 -29.59 -20.21
CA GLY A 599 -24.80 -29.45 -19.56
C GLY A 599 -25.68 -28.30 -20.03
N PHE A 600 -25.15 -27.34 -20.78
CA PHE A 600 -25.92 -26.17 -21.22
C PHE A 600 -25.42 -25.59 -22.56
N PRO A 601 -26.25 -24.86 -23.32
CA PRO A 601 -25.86 -24.38 -24.64
C PRO A 601 -24.84 -23.23 -24.57
N ASN A 602 -24.48 -22.67 -25.73
CA ASN A 602 -23.76 -21.40 -25.80
C ASN A 602 -24.63 -20.24 -25.27
N ASP A 603 -24.06 -19.04 -25.19
CA ASP A 603 -24.81 -17.84 -24.77
C ASP A 603 -26.11 -17.66 -25.59
N GLY A 604 -27.13 -17.19 -24.90
CA GLY A 604 -28.46 -16.92 -25.43
C GLY A 604 -29.31 -16.19 -24.41
N SER A 605 -30.45 -15.66 -24.84
CA SER A 605 -31.33 -14.84 -23.98
C SER A 605 -31.92 -15.60 -22.78
N THR A 606 -31.90 -16.94 -22.82
CA THR A 606 -32.51 -17.82 -21.80
C THR A 606 -31.50 -18.74 -21.13
N ASN A 607 -30.20 -18.55 -21.35
CA ASN A 607 -29.15 -19.42 -20.80
C ASN A 607 -28.34 -18.67 -19.73
N TYR A 608 -28.76 -18.80 -18.47
CA TYR A 608 -28.18 -18.10 -17.32
C TYR A 608 -26.85 -18.72 -16.90
N ALA A 609 -26.77 -20.06 -16.91
CA ALA A 609 -25.55 -20.82 -16.64
C ALA A 609 -24.36 -20.44 -17.53
N TYR A 610 -24.56 -19.89 -18.72
CA TYR A 610 -23.43 -19.45 -19.55
C TYR A 610 -22.76 -18.16 -19.05
N THR A 611 -23.48 -17.35 -18.30
CA THR A 611 -23.06 -16.01 -17.87
C THR A 611 -22.84 -15.89 -16.38
N ASP A 612 -22.99 -16.98 -15.63
CA ASP A 612 -22.76 -16.98 -14.20
C ASP A 612 -21.25 -16.76 -13.88
N LEU A 613 -20.98 -15.79 -13.01
CA LEU A 613 -19.65 -15.28 -12.72
C LEU A 613 -18.97 -16.07 -11.59
N HIS A 614 -19.72 -16.88 -10.84
CA HIS A 614 -19.14 -17.76 -9.82
C HIS A 614 -18.28 -18.88 -10.39
N MET A 615 -18.45 -19.23 -11.68
CA MET A 615 -17.62 -20.21 -12.39
C MET A 615 -16.91 -19.66 -13.65
N LEU A 616 -17.29 -18.48 -14.15
CA LEU A 616 -16.52 -17.78 -15.19
C LEU A 616 -15.29 -17.11 -14.57
N MET A 617 -14.09 -17.34 -15.10
CA MET A 617 -12.83 -16.76 -14.59
C MET A 617 -11.92 -16.28 -15.72
N ILE A 618 -11.03 -15.32 -15.48
CA ILE A 618 -10.00 -14.93 -16.45
C ILE A 618 -8.93 -16.03 -16.57
N SER A 619 -8.57 -16.40 -17.80
CA SER A 619 -7.57 -17.44 -18.07
C SER A 619 -6.71 -17.10 -19.29
N ASP A 620 -5.43 -17.46 -19.26
CA ASP A 620 -4.59 -17.45 -20.46
C ASP A 620 -5.22 -18.33 -21.56
N ILE A 621 -5.30 -17.81 -22.80
CA ILE A 621 -6.01 -18.47 -23.92
C ILE A 621 -5.44 -19.85 -24.22
N SER A 622 -4.12 -20.04 -24.13
CA SER A 622 -3.49 -21.32 -24.41
C SER A 622 -3.74 -22.35 -23.30
N TYR A 623 -3.83 -21.90 -22.05
CA TYR A 623 -4.14 -22.74 -20.90
C TYR A 623 -5.61 -23.15 -20.94
N ASN A 624 -6.52 -22.21 -21.18
CA ASN A 624 -7.94 -22.50 -21.38
C ASN A 624 -8.13 -23.48 -22.56
N SER A 625 -7.50 -23.23 -23.71
CA SER A 625 -7.57 -24.15 -24.85
C SER A 625 -7.05 -25.55 -24.53
N THR A 626 -6.02 -25.67 -23.69
CA THR A 626 -5.48 -26.98 -23.26
C THR A 626 -6.41 -27.67 -22.26
N ARG A 627 -7.04 -26.90 -21.37
CA ARG A 627 -8.04 -27.39 -20.43
C ARG A 627 -9.22 -28.00 -21.18
N SER A 628 -9.71 -27.35 -22.25
CA SER A 628 -10.83 -27.84 -23.07
C SER A 628 -12.08 -28.08 -22.20
N ASN A 629 -12.71 -29.25 -22.30
CA ASN A 629 -13.85 -29.67 -21.49
C ASN A 629 -13.50 -30.85 -20.55
N LYS A 630 -12.22 -31.01 -20.21
CA LYS A 630 -11.76 -32.16 -19.42
C LYS A 630 -12.28 -32.06 -17.98
N PRO A 631 -12.78 -33.16 -17.38
CA PRO A 631 -13.11 -33.19 -15.96
C PRO A 631 -11.89 -32.90 -15.09
N TYR A 632 -12.12 -32.24 -13.96
CA TYR A 632 -11.08 -32.03 -12.95
C TYR A 632 -10.84 -33.31 -12.15
N ASP A 633 -9.59 -33.75 -12.11
CA ASP A 633 -9.07 -34.84 -11.27
C ASP A 633 -7.54 -34.68 -11.13
N ASN A 634 -6.93 -35.41 -10.21
CA ASN A 634 -5.48 -35.55 -10.13
C ASN A 634 -4.97 -36.32 -11.35
N CYS A 635 -4.04 -35.72 -12.09
CA CYS A 635 -3.45 -36.36 -13.26
C CYS A 635 -2.37 -37.34 -12.79
N THR A 636 -2.66 -38.64 -12.90
CA THR A 636 -1.76 -39.72 -12.43
C THR A 636 -1.03 -40.45 -13.57
N SER A 637 -1.46 -40.29 -14.82
CA SER A 637 -0.83 -40.91 -15.99
C SER A 637 -1.04 -40.07 -17.25
N GLY A 638 -0.07 -40.12 -18.18
CA GLY A 638 -0.13 -39.38 -19.45
C GLY A 638 -0.14 -37.85 -19.31
N CYS A 639 0.43 -37.33 -18.22
CA CYS A 639 0.34 -35.91 -17.85
C CYS A 639 1.37 -35.05 -18.57
N THR A 640 0.90 -33.95 -19.14
CA THR A 640 1.72 -32.85 -19.65
C THR A 640 1.67 -31.70 -18.66
N SER A 641 2.84 -31.14 -18.36
CA SER A 641 2.97 -30.01 -17.44
C SER A 641 2.72 -28.68 -18.15
N LEU A 642 1.95 -27.83 -17.50
CA LEU A 642 1.62 -26.46 -17.90
C LEU A 642 2.09 -25.53 -16.77
N ALA A 643 3.30 -25.00 -16.91
CA ALA A 643 4.00 -24.25 -15.87
C ALA A 643 3.34 -22.92 -15.52
N THR A 644 3.12 -22.68 -14.23
CA THR A 644 2.68 -21.37 -13.74
C THR A 644 3.85 -20.38 -13.75
N ALA A 645 3.55 -19.10 -13.89
CA ALA A 645 4.49 -18.02 -13.63
C ALA A 645 4.66 -17.84 -12.11
N THR A 646 5.87 -17.45 -11.70
CA THR A 646 6.11 -17.03 -10.31
C THR A 646 5.63 -15.60 -10.14
N TYR A 647 4.53 -15.41 -9.43
CA TYR A 647 3.88 -14.12 -9.22
C TYR A 647 3.19 -14.08 -7.86
N ASN A 648 3.21 -12.91 -7.21
CA ASN A 648 2.63 -12.69 -5.88
C ASN A 648 3.02 -13.76 -4.83
N GLY A 649 4.29 -14.17 -4.84
CA GLY A 649 4.82 -15.17 -3.90
C GLY A 649 4.36 -16.62 -4.15
N ALA A 650 3.67 -16.90 -5.26
CA ALA A 650 3.15 -18.23 -5.60
C ALA A 650 3.49 -18.65 -7.05
N GLY A 651 3.27 -19.93 -7.35
CA GLY A 651 3.48 -20.51 -8.68
C GLY A 651 4.95 -20.74 -9.03
N GLY A 652 5.22 -20.89 -10.33
CA GLY A 652 6.51 -21.29 -10.90
C GLY A 652 6.47 -22.71 -11.48
N ALA A 653 7.50 -23.06 -12.24
CA ALA A 653 7.56 -24.34 -12.95
C ALA A 653 7.47 -25.59 -12.03
N SER A 654 7.74 -25.45 -10.73
CA SER A 654 7.61 -26.50 -9.72
C SER A 654 6.18 -26.71 -9.22
N ASP A 655 5.25 -25.80 -9.49
CA ASP A 655 3.83 -25.91 -9.14
C ASP A 655 2.95 -25.70 -10.39
N PRO A 656 2.98 -26.66 -11.35
CA PRO A 656 2.27 -26.55 -12.62
C PRO A 656 0.83 -27.08 -12.53
N ASN A 657 0.04 -26.73 -13.54
CA ASN A 657 -1.15 -27.52 -13.89
C ASN A 657 -0.69 -28.78 -14.64
N LEU A 658 -1.44 -29.86 -14.54
CA LEU A 658 -1.19 -31.10 -15.28
C LEU A 658 -2.40 -31.45 -16.13
N SER A 659 -2.18 -31.76 -17.41
CA SER A 659 -3.25 -32.17 -18.32
C SER A 659 -2.94 -33.50 -19.00
N SER A 660 -3.92 -34.39 -19.05
CA SER A 660 -3.91 -35.57 -19.91
C SER A 660 -4.96 -35.44 -21.01
N SER A 661 -5.18 -36.53 -21.76
CA SER A 661 -6.33 -36.63 -22.68
C SER A 661 -7.68 -36.71 -21.98
N SER A 662 -7.71 -37.09 -20.69
CA SER A 662 -8.95 -37.39 -19.95
C SER A 662 -9.23 -36.45 -18.80
N VAL A 663 -8.23 -35.80 -18.21
CA VAL A 663 -8.41 -34.97 -16.99
C VAL A 663 -7.54 -33.71 -17.03
N PHE A 664 -7.94 -32.72 -16.25
CA PHE A 664 -7.15 -31.52 -15.97
C PHE A 664 -6.97 -31.36 -14.46
N GLN A 665 -5.72 -31.28 -14.00
CA GLN A 665 -5.36 -30.97 -12.62
C GLN A 665 -4.85 -29.53 -12.56
N VAL A 666 -5.44 -28.71 -11.70
CA VAL A 666 -4.97 -27.34 -11.49
C VAL A 666 -3.77 -27.29 -10.52
N TRP A 667 -2.98 -26.24 -10.64
CA TRP A 667 -1.86 -25.93 -9.73
C TRP A 667 -2.33 -25.67 -8.29
N SER A 668 -1.41 -25.75 -7.34
CA SER A 668 -1.78 -25.97 -5.93
C SER A 668 -2.68 -24.90 -5.30
N LYS A 669 -2.51 -23.62 -5.69
CA LYS A 669 -3.16 -22.45 -5.06
C LYS A 669 -4.55 -22.10 -5.57
N VAL A 670 -5.06 -22.83 -6.54
CA VAL A 670 -6.42 -22.59 -7.08
C VAL A 670 -7.28 -23.85 -7.03
N LYS A 671 -6.80 -24.88 -6.33
CA LYS A 671 -7.49 -26.16 -6.19
C LYS A 671 -8.81 -25.97 -5.45
N GLY A 672 -8.79 -25.19 -4.39
CA GLY A 672 -9.95 -24.83 -3.59
C GLY A 672 -10.93 -23.97 -4.38
N ASN A 673 -10.42 -22.95 -5.07
CA ASN A 673 -11.22 -22.01 -5.85
C ASN A 673 -12.03 -22.74 -6.93
N VAL A 674 -11.36 -23.62 -7.68
CA VAL A 674 -12.03 -24.44 -8.69
C VAL A 674 -13.01 -25.40 -8.05
N ALA A 675 -12.64 -26.08 -6.95
CA ALA A 675 -13.55 -26.99 -6.27
C ALA A 675 -14.84 -26.30 -5.79
N ARG A 676 -14.74 -25.13 -5.17
CA ARG A 676 -15.88 -24.36 -4.67
C ARG A 676 -16.75 -23.77 -5.79
N ALA A 677 -16.16 -23.37 -6.91
CA ALA A 677 -16.93 -23.03 -8.11
C ALA A 677 -17.73 -24.24 -8.64
N MET A 678 -17.11 -25.43 -8.64
CA MET A 678 -17.77 -26.67 -9.08
C MET A 678 -18.90 -27.11 -8.14
N PHE A 679 -18.72 -27.02 -6.81
CA PHE A 679 -19.78 -27.31 -5.84
C PHE A 679 -20.95 -26.32 -5.98
N TYR A 680 -20.65 -25.04 -6.18
CA TYR A 680 -21.68 -24.03 -6.42
C TYR A 680 -22.53 -24.39 -7.64
N MET A 681 -21.92 -24.78 -8.76
CA MET A 681 -22.68 -25.14 -9.96
C MET A 681 -23.62 -26.34 -9.74
N ASP A 682 -23.21 -27.33 -8.94
CA ASP A 682 -24.02 -28.51 -8.60
C ASP A 682 -25.26 -28.16 -7.75
N ILE A 683 -25.11 -27.24 -6.78
CA ILE A 683 -26.24 -26.83 -5.93
C ILE A 683 -27.08 -25.72 -6.56
N ARG A 684 -26.47 -24.84 -7.35
CA ARG A 684 -27.21 -23.76 -8.00
C ARG A 684 -28.13 -24.32 -9.07
N TYR A 685 -27.64 -25.23 -9.91
CA TYR A 685 -28.37 -25.72 -11.08
C TYR A 685 -28.90 -27.15 -10.85
N GLU A 686 -30.03 -27.28 -10.15
CA GLU A 686 -30.71 -28.56 -9.89
C GLU A 686 -31.84 -28.88 -10.90
N GLY A 687 -31.83 -28.21 -12.05
CA GLY A 687 -32.90 -28.26 -13.05
C GLY A 687 -34.04 -27.28 -12.74
N GLY A 688 -35.20 -27.48 -13.37
CA GLY A 688 -36.38 -26.64 -13.16
C GLY A 688 -36.44 -25.45 -14.11
N SER A 689 -36.87 -24.29 -13.61
CA SER A 689 -37.06 -23.09 -14.42
C SER A 689 -36.73 -21.85 -13.61
N HIS A 690 -36.02 -20.92 -14.24
CA HIS A 690 -35.65 -19.66 -13.63
C HIS A 690 -36.92 -18.92 -13.17
N GLY A 691 -36.94 -18.51 -11.91
CA GLY A 691 -38.12 -17.96 -11.21
C GLY A 691 -38.70 -16.68 -11.83
N VAL A 692 -37.88 -15.83 -12.44
CA VAL A 692 -38.32 -14.61 -13.13
C VAL A 692 -38.62 -14.84 -14.61
N SER A 693 -37.71 -15.49 -15.35
CA SER A 693 -37.82 -15.58 -16.80
C SER A 693 -38.58 -16.80 -17.32
N GLY A 694 -38.81 -17.81 -16.46
CA GLY A 694 -39.39 -19.09 -16.84
C GLY A 694 -38.50 -19.94 -17.76
N ALA A 695 -37.25 -19.53 -17.99
CA ALA A 695 -36.30 -20.28 -18.80
C ALA A 695 -35.96 -21.61 -18.11
N ALA A 696 -35.96 -22.72 -18.87
CA ALA A 696 -35.53 -24.00 -18.33
C ALA A 696 -34.06 -23.97 -17.92
N GLU A 697 -33.74 -24.50 -16.74
CA GLU A 697 -32.37 -24.57 -16.21
C GLU A 697 -31.82 -26.01 -16.31
N PRO A 698 -30.49 -26.19 -16.45
CA PRO A 698 -29.88 -27.52 -16.43
C PRO A 698 -29.85 -28.11 -15.01
N ASP A 699 -29.79 -29.45 -14.92
CA ASP A 699 -29.45 -30.18 -13.68
C ASP A 699 -28.00 -30.63 -13.79
N LEU A 700 -27.11 -29.94 -13.08
CA LEU A 700 -25.66 -30.13 -13.09
C LEU A 700 -25.25 -30.91 -11.84
N ARG A 701 -24.47 -31.99 -11.99
CA ARG A 701 -24.07 -32.85 -10.87
C ARG A 701 -22.60 -33.23 -10.89
N LEU A 702 -21.96 -33.19 -9.74
CA LEU A 702 -20.64 -33.79 -9.58
C LEU A 702 -20.76 -35.32 -9.44
N THR A 703 -19.79 -36.06 -9.98
CA THR A 703 -19.78 -37.53 -9.94
C THR A 703 -18.37 -38.06 -9.66
N ASP A 704 -18.24 -39.27 -9.12
CA ASP A 704 -16.95 -40.00 -9.13
C ASP A 704 -16.80 -40.88 -10.38
N ASN A 705 -17.89 -41.08 -11.11
CA ASN A 705 -17.92 -41.89 -12.32
C ASN A 705 -17.68 -41.02 -13.57
N LEU A 706 -16.41 -40.81 -13.91
CA LEU A 706 -16.05 -39.99 -15.09
C LEU A 706 -16.58 -40.53 -16.43
N SER A 707 -17.10 -41.75 -16.50
CA SER A 707 -17.77 -42.25 -17.71
C SER A 707 -19.15 -41.63 -17.96
N GLU A 708 -19.75 -41.00 -16.94
CA GLU A 708 -21.00 -40.24 -17.05
C GLU A 708 -20.78 -38.83 -17.59
N VAL A 709 -19.54 -38.33 -17.57
CA VAL A 709 -19.16 -37.01 -18.08
C VAL A 709 -19.14 -37.06 -19.60
N VAL A 710 -20.29 -36.75 -20.21
CA VAL A 710 -20.49 -36.75 -21.66
C VAL A 710 -20.95 -35.39 -22.15
N MET A 711 -20.51 -35.01 -23.35
CA MET A 711 -20.95 -33.76 -23.97
C MET A 711 -22.42 -33.82 -24.36
N THR A 712 -23.17 -32.82 -23.90
CA THR A 712 -24.57 -32.61 -24.28
C THR A 712 -24.71 -31.33 -25.09
N GLY A 713 -24.07 -30.24 -24.67
CA GLY A 713 -24.12 -28.92 -25.32
C GLY A 713 -25.52 -28.27 -25.36
N THR A 714 -26.44 -28.77 -24.54
CA THR A 714 -27.84 -28.35 -24.42
C THR A 714 -28.28 -28.52 -22.97
N ASN A 715 -29.34 -27.83 -22.53
CA ASN A 715 -29.92 -28.02 -21.19
C ASN A 715 -30.40 -29.46 -21.02
N ALA A 716 -29.53 -30.28 -20.44
CA ALA A 716 -29.76 -31.69 -20.22
C ALA A 716 -30.60 -31.90 -18.96
N SER A 717 -31.37 -32.98 -18.92
CA SER A 717 -32.13 -33.35 -17.73
C SER A 717 -31.25 -33.73 -16.55
N VAL A 718 -30.02 -34.19 -16.81
CA VAL A 718 -28.90 -34.32 -15.88
C VAL A 718 -27.61 -34.24 -16.72
N ALA A 719 -26.61 -33.48 -16.27
CA ALA A 719 -25.27 -33.48 -16.84
C ALA A 719 -24.21 -33.57 -15.73
N TYR A 720 -23.12 -34.28 -16.01
CA TYR A 720 -22.11 -34.61 -15.02
C TYR A 720 -20.77 -33.94 -15.30
N MET A 721 -20.03 -33.59 -14.26
CA MET A 721 -18.67 -33.03 -14.38
C MET A 721 -17.79 -33.32 -13.15
N GLY A 722 -16.47 -33.36 -13.38
CA GLY A 722 -15.45 -33.45 -12.33
C GLY A 722 -15.43 -34.79 -11.59
N LYS A 723 -14.36 -35.04 -10.83
CA LYS A 723 -14.31 -36.17 -9.88
C LYS A 723 -14.59 -35.67 -8.47
N LEU A 724 -15.79 -35.95 -7.96
CA LEU A 724 -16.29 -35.44 -6.69
C LEU A 724 -15.30 -35.66 -5.54
N SER A 725 -14.76 -36.87 -5.40
CA SER A 725 -13.80 -37.19 -4.33
C SER A 725 -12.54 -36.32 -4.37
N THR A 726 -12.08 -35.98 -5.58
CA THR A 726 -10.88 -35.16 -5.77
C THR A 726 -11.17 -33.70 -5.49
N LEU A 727 -12.34 -33.19 -5.92
CA LEU A 727 -12.75 -31.82 -5.63
C LEU A 727 -12.90 -31.60 -4.12
N ILE A 728 -13.44 -32.57 -3.37
CA ILE A 728 -13.50 -32.49 -1.90
C ILE A 728 -12.09 -32.44 -1.31
N GLN A 729 -11.18 -33.29 -1.79
CA GLN A 729 -9.78 -33.27 -1.34
C GLN A 729 -9.11 -31.92 -1.60
N TRP A 730 -9.34 -31.33 -2.78
CA TRP A 730 -8.80 -30.04 -3.17
C TRP A 730 -9.34 -28.90 -2.31
N HIS A 731 -10.65 -28.88 -2.07
CA HIS A 731 -11.30 -27.92 -1.16
C HIS A 731 -10.72 -27.95 0.26
N LEU A 732 -10.49 -29.16 0.80
CA LEU A 732 -9.92 -29.30 2.14
C LEU A 732 -8.43 -28.94 2.20
N ALA A 733 -7.70 -29.15 1.11
CA ALA A 733 -6.26 -28.87 1.05
C ALA A 733 -5.93 -27.40 0.77
N ASP A 734 -6.87 -26.66 0.18
CA ASP A 734 -6.73 -25.27 -0.24
C ASP A 734 -7.93 -24.45 0.29
N PRO A 735 -7.85 -23.97 1.55
CA PRO A 735 -8.92 -23.23 2.20
C PRO A 735 -9.28 -21.93 1.47
N VAL A 736 -10.46 -21.40 1.79
CA VAL A 736 -10.90 -20.08 1.29
C VAL A 736 -9.92 -19.01 1.74
N ASP A 737 -9.50 -18.14 0.82
CA ASP A 737 -8.65 -16.98 1.10
C ASP A 737 -9.39 -15.65 0.89
N ALA A 738 -8.72 -14.55 1.25
CA ALA A 738 -9.30 -13.21 1.16
C ALA A 738 -9.59 -12.77 -0.29
N ALA A 739 -8.81 -13.25 -1.26
CA ALA A 739 -9.03 -12.91 -2.66
C ALA A 739 -10.32 -13.58 -3.18
N GLU A 740 -10.56 -14.82 -2.76
CA GLU A 740 -11.78 -15.55 -3.10
C GLU A 740 -13.02 -14.97 -2.40
N GLN A 741 -12.91 -14.53 -1.14
CA GLN A 741 -14.00 -13.80 -0.46
C GLN A 741 -14.35 -12.49 -1.18
N LEU A 742 -13.34 -11.68 -1.52
CA LEU A 742 -13.55 -10.44 -2.27
C LEU A 742 -14.20 -10.70 -3.63
N ARG A 743 -13.78 -11.75 -4.33
CA ARG A 743 -14.39 -12.17 -5.59
C ARG A 743 -15.87 -12.50 -5.41
N ASN A 744 -16.22 -13.24 -4.35
CA ASN A 744 -17.60 -13.58 -4.02
C ASN A 744 -18.45 -12.32 -3.75
N ASP A 745 -17.92 -11.37 -2.97
CA ASP A 745 -18.55 -10.08 -2.68
C ASP A 745 -18.80 -9.27 -3.96
N VAL A 746 -17.79 -9.16 -4.83
CA VAL A 746 -17.92 -8.43 -6.10
C VAL A 746 -19.03 -9.04 -6.93
N ILE A 747 -19.05 -10.36 -7.12
CA ILE A 747 -20.04 -11.03 -7.97
C ILE A 747 -21.46 -10.84 -7.42
N GLU A 748 -21.65 -10.91 -6.10
CA GLU A 748 -22.94 -10.65 -5.47
C GLU A 748 -23.50 -9.28 -5.88
N THR A 749 -22.66 -8.24 -5.94
CA THR A 749 -23.13 -6.90 -6.31
C THR A 749 -23.70 -6.80 -7.73
N TYR A 750 -23.33 -7.72 -8.62
CA TYR A 750 -23.81 -7.77 -10.01
C TYR A 750 -24.90 -8.82 -10.23
N GLN A 751 -24.74 -10.01 -9.63
CA GLN A 751 -25.62 -11.14 -9.85
C GLN A 751 -26.69 -11.32 -8.78
N GLY A 752 -26.52 -10.70 -7.62
CA GLY A 752 -27.43 -10.78 -6.48
C GLY A 752 -27.34 -12.07 -5.68
N ASN A 753 -26.51 -13.03 -6.10
CA ASN A 753 -26.33 -14.29 -5.40
C ASN A 753 -24.86 -14.56 -5.04
N ARG A 754 -24.65 -15.37 -3.99
CA ARG A 754 -23.33 -15.70 -3.43
C ARG A 754 -22.99 -17.18 -3.61
N ASN A 755 -21.70 -17.49 -3.71
CA ASN A 755 -21.22 -18.86 -3.60
C ASN A 755 -21.13 -19.27 -2.12
N PRO A 756 -21.99 -20.19 -1.66
CA PRO A 756 -22.07 -20.55 -0.26
C PRO A 756 -20.87 -21.36 0.20
N PHE A 757 -20.10 -21.96 -0.70
CA PHE A 757 -18.92 -22.73 -0.32
C PHE A 757 -17.69 -21.86 -0.08
N ILE A 758 -17.76 -20.59 -0.45
CA ILE A 758 -16.79 -19.56 -0.06
C ILE A 758 -17.16 -19.01 1.32
N ASP A 759 -18.44 -18.72 1.57
CA ASP A 759 -18.90 -18.15 2.84
C ASP A 759 -19.02 -19.21 3.97
N HIS A 760 -19.37 -20.44 3.61
CA HIS A 760 -19.59 -21.60 4.48
C HIS A 760 -18.88 -22.85 3.92
N PRO A 761 -17.54 -22.88 3.89
CA PRO A 761 -16.76 -24.00 3.35
C PRO A 761 -17.04 -25.34 4.05
N GLU A 762 -17.50 -25.32 5.29
CA GLU A 762 -17.89 -26.49 6.06
C GLU A 762 -19.09 -27.25 5.45
N TRP A 763 -19.94 -26.58 4.68
CA TRP A 763 -21.13 -27.20 4.07
C TRP A 763 -20.82 -28.23 3.00
N VAL A 764 -19.64 -28.18 2.38
CA VAL A 764 -19.17 -29.20 1.42
C VAL A 764 -19.14 -30.58 2.08
N VAL A 765 -18.59 -30.66 3.30
CA VAL A 765 -18.44 -31.92 4.02
C VAL A 765 -19.81 -32.46 4.46
N CYS A 766 -20.73 -31.58 4.86
CA CYS A 766 -22.11 -31.99 5.16
C CYS A 766 -22.83 -32.53 3.91
N LEU A 767 -22.81 -31.79 2.79
CA LEU A 767 -23.52 -32.17 1.56
C LEU A 767 -23.00 -33.47 0.94
N TYR A 768 -21.68 -33.64 0.86
CA TYR A 768 -21.08 -34.70 0.05
C TYR A 768 -20.47 -35.85 0.86
N GLN A 769 -20.20 -35.65 2.16
CA GLN A 769 -19.71 -36.71 3.05
C GLN A 769 -20.71 -37.06 4.17
N GLY A 770 -21.82 -36.34 4.29
CA GLY A 770 -22.86 -36.60 5.28
C GLY A 770 -22.45 -36.25 6.71
N VAL A 771 -21.35 -35.52 6.89
CA VAL A 771 -20.86 -35.08 8.21
C VAL A 771 -21.30 -33.62 8.41
N CYS A 772 -22.42 -33.45 9.10
CA CYS A 772 -23.03 -32.16 9.38
C CYS A 772 -22.80 -31.78 10.84
N ASN A 773 -22.54 -30.49 11.10
CA ASN A 773 -22.26 -29.94 12.42
C ASN A 773 -23.53 -29.56 13.19
#